data_AF-A0A8R1XUS6-F1
#
_entry.id   AF-A0A8R1XUS6-F1
#
_cell.length_a   1.000
_cell.length_b   1.000
_cell.length_c   1.000
_cell.angle_alpha   90.00
_cell.angle_beta   90.00
_cell.angle_gamma   90.00
#
_symmetry.space_group_name_H-M   'P 1'
#
loop_
_entity.id
_entity.type
_entity.pdbx_description
1 polymer ?
#
loop_
_entity_poly.entity_id
_entity_poly.type
_entity_poly.pdbx_seq_one_letter_code
_entity_poly.pdbx_strand_id
1 'polypeptide(L)'
;MSSKWLPRYMENPFLNDPNKGAESVTRAWLENEARQILKKIMSRSPSNDDLHGGAYTGEAGIAYAMLRASSSFFNHSREESMKYGRHLLMKHLEAVKKKESNRETYYLLGSLSIYVICILYEKRSEKSKQLINRIIEIGHIVANSDVHSDGVDELLAGRVGFLAAVNTLREHIAHEIIPDDCIRIVVNKIIASGRSYAVSKRFKVPLMYQYHGRHYLGTAHGLMGILQMLLCFIEFLDEGAKSDVLETVDWILSLQLENGNIPSKVEEEGIDRGENELVHWCHGATGAVHLMIVAYLRTRNEKYLKSANAALNLIWQKGILMKGPGICHGAAGSGYAFLLFYRLTNEQRYLDCARCIGKILCSEDFRCRARTPDRPYSLFEGISGTLCFICDLLEPDKTQFPLCMMYFLCMFTVPESKGDDKAMFSILHKRYFDNPYLADSEAGSGKVTKEILEKEAAILAEEIMKRKHNPDDYDGGAYVGVAGDGYSVLYASRLLSEKAKQYADFCSKVVEDQLKQIKKSGCRKDDGQYLLGALGVYVIKAVLDYEVKKFVNTAIIDKVASLIDVICAKDYLPNGADEMLVGRAGFLAAVLTLRMRLHHEIISNLRLKKVVDSIIDSGRSYAKRHGSRAPLMYRYYNVEYLGAAHGLMGILQMLLSFFDLLDGAALRDIESTLDWLLEKQATNGNFSPSVDEIGINRGSNELVHWCHGAAGAVHLMIVAYLCTKKVKFLEAAEKALDLIWKRGVLRKGPGICHGVAGGGYAFLLYYRLTQKTKYLKYAQCFARIACDQNFRKNARIPDSPYSLFEGVGGLLCFLVDLSNPAVAQFPLIPIKFE
;
A
#
# COMPACT_ATOMS: atom_id res chain seq x y z
N MET A 1 -28.08 43.33 15.49
CA MET A 1 -29.12 42.98 14.51
C MET A 1 -29.46 41.51 14.71
N SER A 2 -30.66 41.18 15.20
CA SER A 2 -31.06 39.78 15.39
C SER A 2 -31.26 39.10 14.03
N SER A 3 -30.50 38.05 13.74
CA SER A 3 -30.70 37.20 12.55
C SER A 3 -32.17 36.76 12.47
N LYS A 4 -32.82 36.95 11.31
CA LYS A 4 -34.18 36.43 11.03
C LYS A 4 -34.25 34.90 11.00
N TRP A 5 -33.11 34.22 11.02
CA TRP A 5 -33.01 32.77 10.83
C TRP A 5 -32.48 32.10 12.11
N LEU A 6 -33.14 31.01 12.50
CA LEU A 6 -32.66 30.13 13.56
C LEU A 6 -31.32 29.49 13.14
N PRO A 7 -30.35 29.36 14.06
CA PRO A 7 -29.10 28.67 13.78
C PRO A 7 -29.31 27.25 13.28
N ARG A 8 -28.48 26.82 12.31
CA ARG A 8 -28.48 25.42 11.80
C ARG A 8 -27.72 24.43 12.69
N TYR A 9 -27.14 24.93 13.78
CA TYR A 9 -26.24 24.20 14.65
C TYR A 9 -26.59 24.44 16.12
N MET A 10 -26.07 23.57 16.98
CA MET A 10 -26.09 23.73 18.43
C MET A 10 -24.79 24.40 18.86
N GLU A 11 -24.85 25.24 19.90
CA GLU A 11 -23.66 25.76 20.55
C GLU A 11 -22.74 24.60 21.00
N ASN A 12 -21.45 24.70 20.71
CA ASN A 12 -20.47 23.70 21.09
C ASN A 12 -20.11 23.88 22.59
N PRO A 13 -20.50 22.96 23.49
CA PRO A 13 -20.23 23.08 24.93
C PRO A 13 -18.73 22.98 25.27
N PHE A 14 -17.89 22.55 24.32
CA PHE A 14 -16.44 22.41 24.49
C PHE A 14 -15.65 23.49 23.72
N LEU A 15 -16.31 24.53 23.20
CA LEU A 15 -15.68 25.53 22.31
C LEU A 15 -14.36 26.09 22.86
N ASN A 16 -14.32 26.39 24.17
CA ASN A 16 -13.16 26.99 24.85
C ASN A 16 -12.20 25.96 25.48
N ASP A 17 -12.60 24.69 25.59
CA ASP A 17 -11.83 23.64 26.26
C ASP A 17 -12.15 22.26 25.64
N PRO A 18 -11.56 21.93 24.48
CA PRO A 18 -11.74 20.63 23.84
C PRO A 18 -11.19 19.47 24.69
N ASN A 19 -10.18 19.72 25.54
CA ASN A 19 -9.56 18.68 26.35
C ASN A 19 -10.56 18.11 27.36
N LYS A 20 -11.35 18.96 28.02
CA LYS A 20 -12.41 18.53 28.95
C LYS A 20 -13.44 17.60 28.30
N GLY A 21 -13.79 17.83 27.04
CA GLY A 21 -14.67 16.95 26.29
C GLY A 21 -13.97 15.63 25.93
N ALA A 22 -12.77 15.73 25.38
CA ALA A 22 -12.00 14.61 24.85
C ALA A 22 -11.53 13.62 25.94
N GLU A 23 -11.11 14.09 27.11
CA GLU A 23 -10.61 13.25 28.22
C GLU A 23 -11.64 12.21 28.68
N SER A 24 -12.92 12.57 28.62
CA SER A 24 -14.01 11.66 28.98
C SER A 24 -14.36 10.62 27.91
N VAL A 25 -13.83 10.77 26.68
CA VAL A 25 -14.06 9.86 25.56
C VAL A 25 -12.97 8.79 25.56
N THR A 26 -13.11 7.86 26.51
CA THR A 26 -12.22 6.71 26.62
C THR A 26 -12.52 5.67 25.54
N ARG A 27 -11.57 4.76 25.29
CA ARG A 27 -11.81 3.58 24.45
C ARG A 27 -13.03 2.80 24.93
N ALA A 28 -13.14 2.54 26.24
CA ALA A 28 -14.26 1.81 26.82
C ALA A 28 -15.61 2.50 26.56
N TRP A 29 -15.64 3.83 26.63
CA TRP A 29 -16.83 4.62 26.30
C TRP A 29 -17.20 4.49 24.82
N LEU A 30 -16.23 4.63 23.90
CA LEU A 30 -16.46 4.46 22.46
C LEU A 30 -16.98 3.05 22.12
N GLU A 31 -16.39 2.01 22.71
CA GLU A 31 -16.84 0.64 22.52
C GLU A 31 -18.29 0.43 23.01
N ASN A 32 -18.66 1.09 24.11
CA ASN A 32 -20.02 1.03 24.65
C ASN A 32 -21.03 1.73 23.73
N GLU A 33 -20.70 2.92 23.23
CA GLU A 33 -21.56 3.64 22.30
C GLU A 33 -21.71 2.90 20.97
N ALA A 34 -20.61 2.34 20.43
CA ALA A 34 -20.65 1.49 19.23
C ALA A 34 -21.61 0.31 19.40
N ARG A 35 -21.56 -0.39 20.55
CA ARG A 35 -22.49 -1.49 20.88
C ARG A 35 -23.94 -1.04 20.93
N GLN A 36 -24.23 0.09 21.58
CA GLN A 36 -25.59 0.61 21.68
C GLN A 36 -26.17 0.99 20.32
N ILE A 37 -25.39 1.68 19.48
CA ILE A 37 -25.81 2.07 18.13
C ILE A 37 -26.02 0.82 17.26
N LEU A 38 -25.08 -0.13 17.31
CA LEU A 38 -25.19 -1.41 16.60
C LEU A 38 -26.48 -2.16 16.98
N LYS A 39 -26.76 -2.29 18.28
CA LYS A 39 -27.99 -2.91 18.79
C LYS A 39 -29.24 -2.22 18.24
N LYS A 40 -29.27 -0.88 18.25
CA LYS A 40 -30.39 -0.08 17.74
C LYS A 40 -30.61 -0.28 16.24
N ILE A 41 -29.55 -0.40 15.45
CA ILE A 41 -29.64 -0.66 14.00
C ILE A 41 -30.18 -2.07 13.74
N MET A 42 -29.69 -3.07 14.47
CA MET A 42 -30.08 -4.47 14.31
C MET A 42 -31.53 -4.74 14.78
N SER A 43 -32.02 -3.97 15.75
CA SER A 43 -33.39 -4.07 16.27
C SER A 43 -34.44 -3.24 15.52
N ARG A 44 -34.06 -2.55 14.43
CA ARG A 44 -35.01 -1.70 13.68
C ARG A 44 -36.05 -2.55 12.95
N SER A 45 -37.22 -1.96 12.70
CA SER A 45 -38.21 -2.52 11.77
C SER A 45 -37.78 -2.27 10.32
N PRO A 46 -37.59 -3.31 9.49
CA PRO A 46 -37.24 -3.13 8.08
C PRO A 46 -38.37 -2.42 7.32
N SER A 47 -38.03 -1.49 6.41
CA SER A 47 -38.98 -0.87 5.49
C SER A 47 -38.69 -1.26 4.04
N ASN A 48 -39.73 -1.35 3.20
CA ASN A 48 -39.54 -1.52 1.76
C ASN A 48 -38.82 -0.33 1.12
N ASP A 49 -38.96 0.85 1.72
CA ASP A 49 -38.23 2.03 1.32
C ASP A 49 -36.71 1.91 1.49
N ASP A 50 -36.26 1.05 2.40
CA ASP A 50 -34.84 0.81 2.62
C ASP A 50 -34.23 0.03 1.44
N LEU A 51 -35.04 -0.48 0.50
CA LEU A 51 -34.57 -1.11 -0.74
C LEU A 51 -34.38 -0.09 -1.88
N HIS A 52 -34.31 1.20 -1.55
CA HIS A 52 -34.12 2.30 -2.47
C HIS A 52 -32.97 3.23 -2.01
N GLY A 53 -32.38 3.96 -2.96
CA GLY A 53 -31.35 4.97 -2.67
C GLY A 53 -29.93 4.42 -2.49
N GLY A 54 -29.64 3.22 -3.01
CA GLY A 54 -28.29 2.64 -3.00
C GLY A 54 -27.71 2.52 -1.60
N ALA A 55 -26.41 2.75 -1.46
CA ALA A 55 -25.76 2.81 -0.16
C ALA A 55 -25.99 4.13 0.59
N TYR A 56 -26.49 5.17 -0.07
CA TYR A 56 -26.73 6.47 0.56
C TYR A 56 -27.81 6.36 1.66
N THR A 57 -28.99 5.89 1.27
CA THR A 57 -30.16 5.77 2.16
C THR A 57 -30.68 4.36 2.35
N GLY A 58 -30.26 3.40 1.53
CA GLY A 58 -30.79 2.04 1.54
C GLY A 58 -30.02 1.03 2.40
N GLU A 59 -30.52 -0.20 2.40
CA GLU A 59 -30.05 -1.37 3.15
C GLU A 59 -28.58 -1.71 2.86
N ALA A 60 -28.07 -1.34 1.68
CA ALA A 60 -26.66 -1.57 1.34
C ALA A 60 -25.74 -0.70 2.20
N GLY A 61 -26.13 0.55 2.49
CA GLY A 61 -25.40 1.43 3.38
C GLY A 61 -25.38 0.92 4.82
N ILE A 62 -26.49 0.34 5.26
CA ILE A 62 -26.58 -0.32 6.57
C ILE A 62 -25.66 -1.54 6.60
N ALA A 63 -25.65 -2.35 5.56
CA ALA A 63 -24.75 -3.50 5.42
C ALA A 63 -23.27 -3.06 5.44
N TYR A 64 -22.92 -1.93 4.81
CA TYR A 64 -21.57 -1.37 4.90
C TYR A 64 -21.20 -0.98 6.33
N ALA A 65 -22.11 -0.37 7.09
CA ALA A 65 -21.86 -0.06 8.50
C ALA A 65 -21.67 -1.32 9.35
N MET A 66 -22.40 -2.40 9.07
CA MET A 66 -22.18 -3.70 9.74
C MET A 66 -20.78 -4.27 9.42
N LEU A 67 -20.34 -4.15 8.17
CA LEU A 67 -19.00 -4.57 7.75
C LEU A 67 -17.92 -3.76 8.48
N ARG A 68 -18.09 -2.43 8.57
CA ARG A 68 -17.16 -1.54 9.28
C ARG A 68 -17.09 -1.90 10.77
N ALA A 69 -18.24 -2.09 11.41
CA ALA A 69 -18.31 -2.53 12.80
C ALA A 69 -17.61 -3.87 13.03
N SER A 70 -17.85 -4.86 12.15
CA SER A 70 -17.23 -6.19 12.26
C SER A 70 -15.70 -6.17 12.12
N SER A 71 -15.17 -5.18 11.39
CA SER A 71 -13.73 -4.98 11.17
C SER A 71 -13.05 -4.22 12.31
N SER A 72 -13.83 -3.62 13.22
CA SER A 72 -13.33 -2.77 14.31
C SER A 72 -13.02 -3.57 15.58
N PHE A 73 -12.12 -3.03 16.43
CA PHE A 73 -11.71 -3.67 17.69
C PHE A 73 -12.59 -3.29 18.90
N PHE A 74 -13.87 -3.67 18.87
CA PHE A 74 -14.74 -3.64 20.06
C PHE A 74 -15.49 -4.97 20.23
N ASN A 75 -15.75 -5.34 21.49
CA ASN A 75 -16.41 -6.60 21.82
C ASN A 75 -17.89 -6.59 21.39
N HIS A 76 -18.25 -7.37 20.36
CA HIS A 76 -19.61 -7.63 19.90
C HIS A 76 -19.65 -8.94 19.08
N SER A 77 -20.84 -9.45 18.77
CA SER A 77 -21.01 -10.63 17.91
C SER A 77 -20.74 -10.27 16.44
N ARG A 78 -19.46 -10.37 16.02
CA ARG A 78 -19.03 -10.07 14.64
C ARG A 78 -19.75 -10.93 13.61
N GLU A 79 -19.95 -12.21 13.93
CA GLU A 79 -20.66 -13.16 13.08
C GLU A 79 -22.11 -12.73 12.86
N GLU A 80 -22.81 -12.32 13.92
CA GLU A 80 -24.19 -11.87 13.84
C GLU A 80 -24.32 -10.56 13.05
N SER A 81 -23.44 -9.58 13.29
CA SER A 81 -23.37 -8.34 12.50
C SER A 81 -23.15 -8.64 11.00
N MET A 82 -22.20 -9.54 10.69
CA MET A 82 -21.90 -9.92 9.31
C MET A 82 -23.06 -10.68 8.65
N LYS A 83 -23.71 -11.60 9.38
CA LYS A 83 -24.89 -12.33 8.90
C LYS A 83 -26.05 -11.38 8.63
N TYR A 84 -26.27 -10.44 9.54
CA TYR A 84 -27.29 -9.41 9.41
C TYR A 84 -27.04 -8.50 8.20
N GLY A 85 -25.83 -7.95 8.09
CA GLY A 85 -25.45 -7.09 6.98
C GLY A 85 -25.52 -7.82 5.63
N ARG A 86 -25.05 -9.08 5.56
CA ARG A 86 -25.17 -9.90 4.35
C ARG A 86 -26.64 -10.14 3.97
N HIS A 87 -27.53 -10.40 4.93
CA HIS A 87 -28.96 -10.59 4.65
C HIS A 87 -29.59 -9.35 4.01
N LEU A 88 -29.36 -8.16 4.58
CA LEU A 88 -29.82 -6.89 4.02
C LEU A 88 -29.27 -6.64 2.62
N LEU A 89 -27.96 -6.86 2.44
CA LEU A 89 -27.29 -6.66 1.16
C LEU A 89 -27.85 -7.56 0.06
N MET A 90 -28.09 -8.84 0.35
CA MET A 90 -28.64 -9.77 -0.63
C MET A 90 -30.09 -9.42 -0.99
N LYS A 91 -30.90 -8.99 -0.02
CA LYS A 91 -32.27 -8.53 -0.25
C LYS A 91 -32.30 -7.28 -1.14
N HIS A 92 -31.42 -6.32 -0.90
CA HIS A 92 -31.29 -5.12 -1.73
C HIS A 92 -30.79 -5.43 -3.15
N LEU A 93 -29.79 -6.32 -3.27
CA LEU A 93 -29.30 -6.78 -4.58
C LEU A 93 -30.40 -7.46 -5.40
N GLU A 94 -31.24 -8.28 -4.77
CA GLU A 94 -32.37 -8.94 -5.43
C GLU A 94 -33.46 -7.94 -5.88
N ALA A 95 -33.76 -6.95 -5.04
CA ALA A 95 -34.73 -5.90 -5.38
C ALA A 95 -34.31 -5.09 -6.62
N VAL A 96 -33.00 -4.82 -6.76
CA VAL A 96 -32.44 -4.12 -7.92
C VAL A 96 -32.42 -4.99 -9.17
N LYS A 97 -32.19 -6.30 -9.06
CA LYS A 97 -32.27 -7.19 -10.24
C LYS A 97 -33.67 -7.27 -10.84
N LYS A 98 -34.72 -7.16 -10.01
CA LYS A 98 -36.13 -7.22 -10.45
C LYS A 98 -36.64 -5.93 -11.08
N LYS A 99 -36.03 -4.81 -10.74
CA LYS A 99 -36.38 -3.49 -11.29
C LYS A 99 -35.24 -3.09 -12.21
N GLU A 100 -35.39 -3.23 -13.53
CA GLU A 100 -34.46 -2.65 -14.51
C GLU A 100 -34.31 -1.15 -14.21
N SER A 101 -33.33 -0.82 -13.37
CA SER A 101 -33.28 0.47 -12.71
C SER A 101 -32.42 1.39 -13.57
N ASN A 102 -32.99 2.51 -13.99
CA ASN A 102 -32.30 3.62 -14.66
C ASN A 102 -31.14 4.24 -13.83
N ARG A 103 -30.81 3.64 -12.67
CA ARG A 103 -29.78 4.07 -11.71
C ARG A 103 -28.70 3.01 -11.52
N GLU A 104 -28.48 2.13 -12.51
CA GLU A 104 -27.42 1.12 -12.40
C GLU A 104 -26.02 1.76 -12.38
N THR A 105 -25.81 2.77 -13.21
CA THR A 105 -24.56 3.53 -13.30
C THR A 105 -24.32 4.46 -12.09
N TYR A 106 -25.36 4.72 -11.28
CA TYR A 106 -25.26 5.62 -10.14
C TYR A 106 -24.53 4.95 -8.98
N TYR A 107 -23.59 5.66 -8.37
CA TYR A 107 -22.81 5.13 -7.27
C TYR A 107 -23.59 5.10 -5.96
N LEU A 108 -23.53 6.16 -5.15
CA LEU A 108 -24.11 6.17 -3.81
C LEU A 108 -25.64 6.07 -3.84
N LEU A 109 -26.28 6.66 -4.86
CA LEU A 109 -27.74 6.64 -5.03
C LEU A 109 -28.28 5.44 -5.82
N GLY A 110 -27.40 4.53 -6.25
CA GLY A 110 -27.76 3.47 -7.19
C GLY A 110 -27.07 2.14 -6.95
N SER A 111 -27.11 1.31 -8.01
CA SER A 111 -26.78 -0.11 -7.94
C SER A 111 -25.28 -0.35 -7.80
N LEU A 112 -24.46 0.55 -8.33
CA LEU A 112 -23.01 0.40 -8.31
C LEU A 112 -22.47 0.32 -6.87
N SER A 113 -23.01 1.09 -5.91
CA SER A 113 -22.62 0.95 -4.51
C SER A 113 -23.01 -0.40 -3.90
N ILE A 114 -24.15 -0.98 -4.31
CA ILE A 114 -24.59 -2.31 -3.89
C ILE A 114 -23.62 -3.38 -4.42
N TYR A 115 -23.19 -3.26 -5.67
CA TYR A 115 -22.20 -4.16 -6.28
C TYR A 115 -20.86 -4.10 -5.55
N VAL A 116 -20.36 -2.88 -5.29
CA VAL A 116 -19.13 -2.66 -4.51
C VAL A 116 -19.23 -3.33 -3.15
N ILE A 117 -20.29 -3.06 -2.38
CA ILE A 117 -20.45 -3.62 -1.03
C ILE A 117 -20.60 -5.15 -1.08
N CYS A 118 -21.25 -5.71 -2.10
CA CYS A 118 -21.30 -7.16 -2.32
C CYS A 118 -19.91 -7.75 -2.57
N ILE A 119 -19.07 -7.08 -3.36
CA ILE A 119 -17.67 -7.50 -3.55
C ILE A 119 -16.90 -7.43 -2.23
N LEU A 120 -17.12 -6.42 -1.38
CA LEU A 120 -16.48 -6.32 -0.06
C LEU A 120 -16.88 -7.47 0.88
N TYR A 121 -18.13 -7.91 0.85
CA TYR A 121 -18.64 -9.04 1.66
C TYR A 121 -18.16 -10.39 1.14
N GLU A 122 -18.20 -10.59 -0.17
CA GLU A 122 -17.94 -11.88 -0.82
C GLU A 122 -16.46 -12.04 -1.23
N LYS A 123 -15.66 -10.97 -1.13
CA LYS A 123 -14.22 -10.92 -1.43
C LYS A 123 -13.88 -11.54 -2.78
N ARG A 124 -13.09 -12.62 -2.85
CA ARG A 124 -12.65 -13.29 -4.10
C ARG A 124 -13.60 -14.43 -4.52
N SER A 125 -14.92 -14.23 -4.43
CA SER A 125 -15.92 -15.20 -4.89
C SER A 125 -16.20 -15.11 -6.40
N GLU A 126 -16.84 -16.13 -6.96
CA GLU A 126 -17.32 -16.10 -8.36
C GLU A 126 -18.34 -14.98 -8.59
N LYS A 127 -19.20 -14.73 -7.59
CA LYS A 127 -20.16 -13.62 -7.61
C LYS A 127 -19.43 -12.27 -7.69
N SER A 128 -18.32 -12.12 -6.96
CA SER A 128 -17.50 -10.92 -7.01
C SER A 128 -16.89 -10.71 -8.40
N LYS A 129 -16.41 -11.78 -9.06
CA LYS A 129 -15.88 -11.69 -10.44
C LYS A 129 -16.94 -11.21 -11.42
N GLN A 130 -18.15 -11.76 -11.35
CA GLN A 130 -19.27 -11.33 -12.19
C GLN A 130 -19.61 -9.84 -11.98
N LEU A 131 -19.63 -9.40 -10.73
CA LEU A 131 -19.87 -8.00 -10.41
C LEU A 131 -18.73 -7.09 -10.86
N ILE A 132 -17.47 -7.51 -10.74
CA ILE A 132 -16.30 -6.76 -11.24
C ILE A 132 -16.42 -6.57 -12.76
N ASN A 133 -16.75 -7.62 -13.52
CA ASN A 133 -16.97 -7.51 -14.96
C ASN A 133 -18.10 -6.52 -15.28
N ARG A 134 -19.21 -6.56 -14.54
CA ARG A 134 -20.30 -5.60 -14.70
C ARG A 134 -19.87 -4.17 -14.37
N ILE A 135 -19.01 -3.96 -13.38
CA ILE A 135 -18.45 -2.64 -13.05
C ILE A 135 -17.56 -2.13 -14.20
N ILE A 136 -16.75 -2.99 -14.83
CA ILE A 136 -15.94 -2.62 -16.00
C ILE A 136 -16.84 -2.18 -17.16
N GLU A 137 -17.92 -2.92 -17.43
CA GLU A 137 -18.93 -2.53 -18.43
C GLU A 137 -19.57 -1.18 -18.11
N ILE A 138 -19.92 -0.93 -16.84
CA ILE A 138 -20.44 0.37 -16.38
C ILE A 138 -19.42 1.48 -16.66
N GLY A 139 -18.13 1.24 -16.45
CA GLY A 139 -17.05 2.18 -16.79
C GLY A 139 -17.06 2.59 -18.26
N HIS A 140 -17.26 1.63 -19.18
CA HIS A 140 -17.41 1.91 -20.60
C HIS A 140 -18.71 2.67 -20.92
N ILE A 141 -19.82 2.35 -20.25
CA ILE A 141 -21.11 3.05 -20.45
C ILE A 141 -20.97 4.52 -20.05
N VAL A 142 -20.44 4.79 -18.86
CA VAL A 142 -20.32 6.17 -18.36
C VAL A 142 -19.28 6.98 -19.15
N ALA A 143 -18.27 6.33 -19.75
CA ALA A 143 -17.31 7.00 -20.64
C ALA A 143 -17.92 7.38 -22.00
N ASN A 144 -18.76 6.53 -22.60
CA ASN A 144 -19.23 6.69 -23.97
C ASN A 144 -20.54 7.48 -24.12
N SER A 145 -21.34 7.56 -23.06
CA SER A 145 -22.64 8.21 -23.12
C SER A 145 -22.73 9.36 -22.14
N ASP A 146 -23.38 10.45 -22.56
CA ASP A 146 -23.97 11.40 -21.62
C ASP A 146 -25.28 10.78 -21.18
N VAL A 147 -25.18 9.78 -20.28
CA VAL A 147 -26.30 8.95 -19.78
C VAL A 147 -27.46 9.83 -19.27
N HIS A 148 -27.14 11.07 -18.87
CA HIS A 148 -28.09 12.11 -18.45
C HIS A 148 -27.75 13.46 -19.10
N SER A 149 -28.73 14.34 -19.23
CA SER A 149 -28.50 15.72 -19.72
C SER A 149 -27.93 16.65 -18.65
N ASP A 150 -27.87 16.21 -17.39
CA ASP A 150 -27.61 17.03 -16.22
C ASP A 150 -26.93 16.20 -15.12
N GLY A 151 -25.95 16.78 -14.40
CA GLY A 151 -25.25 16.08 -13.32
C GLY A 151 -24.42 14.88 -13.71
N VAL A 152 -23.98 14.78 -14.98
CA VAL A 152 -23.31 13.57 -15.47
C VAL A 152 -21.96 13.28 -14.80
N ASP A 153 -21.37 14.26 -14.13
CA ASP A 153 -20.03 14.14 -13.55
C ASP A 153 -20.02 14.21 -12.02
N GLU A 154 -21.14 14.46 -11.33
CA GLU A 154 -21.13 14.62 -9.86
C GLU A 154 -20.96 13.30 -9.07
N LEU A 155 -20.74 13.40 -7.76
CA LEU A 155 -20.23 12.29 -6.94
C LEU A 155 -21.28 11.22 -6.63
N LEU A 156 -22.55 11.59 -6.49
CA LEU A 156 -23.57 10.65 -6.00
C LEU A 156 -24.08 9.70 -7.10
N ALA A 157 -24.12 10.17 -8.34
CA ALA A 157 -24.76 9.54 -9.50
C ALA A 157 -23.95 9.67 -10.80
N GLY A 158 -23.02 10.63 -10.90
CA GLY A 158 -22.21 10.87 -12.09
C GLY A 158 -20.91 10.05 -12.20
N ARG A 159 -20.09 10.40 -13.19
CA ARG A 159 -18.82 9.74 -13.54
C ARG A 159 -17.80 9.71 -12.41
N VAL A 160 -17.72 10.75 -11.59
CA VAL A 160 -16.78 10.72 -10.44
C VAL A 160 -17.30 9.82 -9.33
N GLY A 161 -18.60 9.54 -9.27
CA GLY A 161 -19.16 8.47 -8.45
C GLY A 161 -18.63 7.09 -8.86
N PHE A 162 -18.48 6.83 -10.17
CA PHE A 162 -17.79 5.62 -10.64
C PHE A 162 -16.33 5.58 -10.17
N LEU A 163 -15.59 6.69 -10.29
CA LEU A 163 -14.22 6.78 -9.78
C LEU A 163 -14.15 6.52 -8.26
N ALA A 164 -15.10 7.03 -7.47
CA ALA A 164 -15.19 6.75 -6.04
C ALA A 164 -15.47 5.25 -5.75
N ALA A 165 -16.27 4.59 -6.59
CA ALA A 165 -16.50 3.14 -6.53
C ALA A 165 -15.21 2.34 -6.77
N VAL A 166 -14.48 2.68 -7.84
CA VAL A 166 -13.16 2.10 -8.15
C VAL A 166 -12.20 2.33 -6.98
N ASN A 167 -12.17 3.55 -6.44
CA ASN A 167 -11.29 3.90 -5.34
C ASN A 167 -11.55 3.06 -4.08
N THR A 168 -12.84 2.84 -3.76
CA THR A 168 -13.26 1.98 -2.65
C THR A 168 -12.80 0.52 -2.84
N LEU A 169 -12.93 -0.02 -4.06
CA LEU A 169 -12.48 -1.38 -4.38
C LEU A 169 -10.95 -1.53 -4.28
N ARG A 170 -10.21 -0.54 -4.80
CA ARG A 170 -8.76 -0.52 -4.76
C ARG A 170 -8.21 -0.48 -3.33
N GLU A 171 -8.83 0.31 -2.44
CA GLU A 171 -8.44 0.38 -1.02
C GLU A 171 -8.70 -0.95 -0.26
N HIS A 172 -9.78 -1.67 -0.59
CA HIS A 172 -10.21 -2.83 0.22
C HIS A 172 -9.80 -4.19 -0.33
N ILE A 173 -9.51 -4.30 -1.63
CA ILE A 173 -9.27 -5.59 -2.28
C ILE A 173 -7.91 -5.61 -2.99
N ALA A 174 -7.69 -4.79 -4.03
CA ALA A 174 -6.43 -4.69 -4.78
C ALA A 174 -6.48 -3.56 -5.83
N HIS A 175 -5.33 -2.99 -6.18
CA HIS A 175 -5.21 -1.86 -7.11
C HIS A 175 -5.66 -2.20 -8.56
N GLU A 176 -5.42 -3.43 -9.00
CA GLU A 176 -5.56 -3.88 -10.40
C GLU A 176 -6.95 -4.46 -10.76
N ILE A 177 -7.94 -4.33 -9.87
CA ILE A 177 -9.27 -4.97 -10.07
C ILE A 177 -10.03 -4.40 -11.26
N ILE A 178 -9.89 -3.10 -11.48
CA ILE A 178 -10.49 -2.39 -12.61
C ILE A 178 -9.34 -1.98 -13.53
N PRO A 179 -9.36 -2.38 -14.81
CA PRO A 179 -8.28 -2.08 -15.74
C PRO A 179 -8.02 -0.58 -15.87
N ASP A 180 -6.75 -0.20 -15.92
CA ASP A 180 -6.30 1.19 -16.05
C ASP A 180 -6.87 1.89 -17.30
N ASP A 181 -7.07 1.16 -18.40
CA ASP A 181 -7.69 1.69 -19.61
C ASP A 181 -9.14 2.11 -19.39
N CYS A 182 -9.90 1.33 -18.59
CA CYS A 182 -11.28 1.66 -18.21
C CYS A 182 -11.33 2.94 -17.36
N ILE A 183 -10.37 3.13 -16.47
CA ILE A 183 -10.28 4.33 -15.64
C ILE A 183 -9.91 5.55 -16.49
N ARG A 184 -8.90 5.40 -17.38
CA ARG A 184 -8.42 6.47 -18.25
C ARG A 184 -9.50 7.06 -19.15
N ILE A 185 -10.34 6.21 -19.75
CA ILE A 185 -11.44 6.70 -20.61
C ILE A 185 -12.47 7.52 -19.82
N VAL A 186 -12.77 7.15 -18.57
CA VAL A 186 -13.71 7.88 -17.72
C VAL A 186 -13.10 9.22 -17.29
N VAL A 187 -11.85 9.22 -16.84
CA VAL A 187 -11.12 10.44 -16.46
C VAL A 187 -11.07 11.44 -17.62
N ASN A 188 -10.70 10.97 -18.82
CA ASN A 188 -10.64 11.82 -20.02
C ASN A 188 -12.02 12.42 -20.37
N LYS A 189 -13.11 11.66 -20.23
CA LYS A 189 -14.46 12.16 -20.47
C LYS A 189 -14.88 13.23 -19.45
N ILE A 190 -14.50 13.09 -18.18
CA ILE A 190 -14.76 14.10 -17.14
C ILE A 190 -14.01 15.40 -17.45
N ILE A 191 -12.74 15.32 -17.87
CA ILE A 191 -11.96 16.51 -18.25
C ILE A 191 -12.56 17.18 -19.49
N ALA A 192 -12.88 16.40 -20.52
CA ALA A 192 -13.45 16.93 -21.77
C ALA A 192 -14.79 17.63 -21.56
N SER A 193 -15.69 17.03 -20.75
CA SER A 193 -16.98 17.62 -20.40
C SER A 193 -16.81 18.92 -19.60
N GLY A 194 -15.93 18.94 -18.60
CA GLY A 194 -15.64 20.12 -17.80
C GLY A 194 -15.08 21.30 -18.61
N ARG A 195 -14.11 21.03 -19.48
CA ARG A 195 -13.55 22.03 -20.41
C ARG A 195 -14.61 22.58 -21.35
N SER A 196 -15.37 21.69 -21.99
CA SER A 196 -16.41 22.07 -22.95
C SER A 196 -17.49 22.93 -22.30
N TYR A 197 -17.94 22.55 -21.10
CA TYR A 197 -18.95 23.28 -20.37
C TYR A 197 -18.45 24.66 -19.93
N ALA A 198 -17.24 24.73 -19.33
CA ALA A 198 -16.60 25.98 -18.92
C ALA A 198 -16.51 26.98 -20.08
N VAL A 199 -16.05 26.54 -21.25
CA VAL A 199 -15.99 27.35 -22.47
C VAL A 199 -17.38 27.79 -22.92
N SER A 200 -18.36 26.88 -22.98
CA SER A 200 -19.72 27.17 -23.45
C SER A 200 -20.43 28.23 -22.60
N LYS A 201 -20.17 28.24 -21.29
CA LYS A 201 -20.74 29.19 -20.32
C LYS A 201 -19.82 30.37 -20.01
N ARG A 202 -18.66 30.45 -20.68
CA ARG A 202 -17.67 31.54 -20.55
C ARG A 202 -17.15 31.71 -19.11
N PHE A 203 -16.97 30.60 -18.39
CA PHE A 203 -16.25 30.63 -17.12
C PHE A 203 -14.78 30.96 -17.35
N LYS A 204 -14.18 31.70 -16.43
CA LYS A 204 -12.75 32.04 -16.45
C LYS A 204 -11.85 30.94 -15.90
N VAL A 205 -12.44 29.86 -15.40
CA VAL A 205 -11.74 28.67 -14.90
C VAL A 205 -11.78 27.57 -15.95
N PRO A 206 -10.76 26.69 -15.98
CA PRO A 206 -10.65 25.70 -17.04
C PRO A 206 -11.69 24.57 -16.93
N LEU A 207 -12.18 24.26 -15.71
CA LEU A 207 -13.19 23.23 -15.50
C LEU A 207 -14.41 23.80 -14.78
N MET A 208 -15.60 23.50 -15.31
CA MET A 208 -16.87 23.82 -14.67
C MET A 208 -17.93 22.77 -15.02
N TYR A 209 -18.85 22.52 -14.10
CA TYR A 209 -19.91 21.52 -14.25
C TYR A 209 -21.24 22.08 -13.73
N GLN A 210 -22.34 21.47 -14.17
CA GLN A 210 -23.68 21.82 -13.70
C GLN A 210 -24.39 20.61 -13.12
N TYR A 211 -25.29 20.91 -12.18
CA TYR A 211 -26.31 19.99 -11.72
C TYR A 211 -27.60 20.75 -11.42
N HIS A 212 -28.72 20.29 -11.97
CA HIS A 212 -30.03 20.93 -11.89
C HIS A 212 -30.03 22.41 -12.28
N GLY A 213 -29.29 22.70 -13.36
CA GLY A 213 -29.14 24.04 -13.91
C GLY A 213 -28.38 25.01 -13.00
N ARG A 214 -27.66 24.50 -11.99
CA ARG A 214 -26.88 25.28 -11.03
C ARG A 214 -25.44 24.84 -11.01
N HIS A 215 -24.55 25.76 -10.66
CA HIS A 215 -23.11 25.51 -10.56
C HIS A 215 -22.75 25.20 -9.10
N TYR A 216 -23.08 24.00 -8.64
CA TYR A 216 -22.76 23.62 -7.26
C TYR A 216 -21.25 23.53 -7.03
N LEU A 217 -20.80 24.06 -5.89
CA LEU A 217 -19.42 23.96 -5.44
C LEU A 217 -19.21 22.79 -4.48
N GLY A 218 -20.26 22.46 -3.70
CA GLY A 218 -20.27 21.39 -2.68
C GLY A 218 -19.77 20.01 -3.15
N THR A 219 -19.34 19.15 -2.22
CA THR A 219 -18.74 17.85 -2.55
C THR A 219 -19.74 16.85 -3.15
N ALA A 220 -21.01 16.87 -2.72
CA ALA A 220 -21.98 15.87 -3.18
C ALA A 220 -22.33 16.03 -4.67
N HIS A 221 -22.66 17.26 -5.06
CA HIS A 221 -23.27 17.57 -6.36
C HIS A 221 -22.44 18.52 -7.21
N GLY A 222 -21.23 18.84 -6.77
CA GLY A 222 -20.50 19.99 -7.25
C GLY A 222 -19.02 19.77 -7.44
N LEU A 223 -18.38 20.88 -7.76
CA LEU A 223 -17.01 20.91 -8.25
C LEU A 223 -16.00 20.33 -7.25
N MET A 224 -16.19 20.51 -5.94
CA MET A 224 -15.26 19.96 -4.94
C MET A 224 -15.16 18.44 -4.99
N GLY A 225 -16.28 17.73 -5.16
CA GLY A 225 -16.27 16.25 -5.24
C GLY A 225 -15.62 15.76 -6.53
N ILE A 226 -15.84 16.49 -7.62
CA ILE A 226 -15.24 16.19 -8.93
C ILE A 226 -13.72 16.33 -8.85
N LEU A 227 -13.24 17.48 -8.38
CA LEU A 227 -11.80 17.74 -8.25
C LEU A 227 -11.14 16.79 -7.25
N GLN A 228 -11.81 16.45 -6.14
CA GLN A 228 -11.31 15.48 -5.16
C GLN A 228 -11.02 14.13 -5.84
N MET A 229 -11.94 13.63 -6.67
CA MET A 229 -11.76 12.36 -7.36
C MET A 229 -10.71 12.46 -8.47
N LEU A 230 -10.68 13.54 -9.25
CA LEU A 230 -9.64 13.74 -10.27
C LEU A 230 -8.23 13.75 -9.64
N LEU A 231 -8.06 14.38 -8.48
CA LEU A 231 -6.79 14.35 -7.73
C LEU A 231 -6.47 12.97 -7.14
N CYS A 232 -7.47 12.16 -6.82
CA CYS A 232 -7.24 10.78 -6.38
C CYS A 232 -6.66 9.89 -7.50
N PHE A 233 -6.98 10.22 -8.76
CA PHE A 233 -6.55 9.53 -9.99
C PHE A 233 -5.60 10.40 -10.84
N ILE A 234 -4.76 11.22 -10.19
CA ILE A 234 -3.87 12.19 -10.85
C ILE A 234 -2.90 11.55 -11.84
N GLU A 235 -2.57 10.27 -11.65
CA GLU A 235 -1.71 9.47 -12.52
C GLU A 235 -2.33 9.20 -13.91
N PHE A 236 -3.65 9.38 -14.05
CA PHE A 236 -4.38 9.24 -15.32
C PHE A 236 -4.59 10.57 -16.04
N LEU A 237 -4.18 11.69 -15.45
CA LEU A 237 -4.28 13.02 -16.07
C LEU A 237 -3.00 13.33 -16.87
N ASP A 238 -3.16 13.89 -18.06
CA ASP A 238 -2.04 14.54 -18.76
C ASP A 238 -1.65 15.87 -18.08
N GLU A 239 -0.48 16.43 -18.40
CA GLU A 239 0.01 17.66 -17.76
C GLU A 239 -0.94 18.86 -17.93
N GLY A 240 -1.64 18.96 -19.06
CA GLY A 240 -2.64 20.01 -19.27
C GLY A 240 -3.85 19.82 -18.36
N ALA A 241 -4.35 18.60 -18.25
CA ALA A 241 -5.46 18.26 -17.36
C ALA A 241 -5.09 18.42 -15.88
N LYS A 242 -3.84 18.10 -15.49
CA LYS A 242 -3.33 18.39 -14.14
C LYS A 242 -3.35 19.89 -13.85
N SER A 243 -2.84 20.71 -14.79
CA SER A 243 -2.87 22.17 -14.67
C SER A 243 -4.30 22.68 -14.49
N ASP A 244 -5.23 22.23 -15.33
CA ASP A 244 -6.63 22.63 -15.27
C ASP A 244 -7.28 22.29 -13.93
N VAL A 245 -7.05 21.07 -13.43
CA VAL A 245 -7.57 20.64 -12.13
C VAL A 245 -7.03 21.55 -11.03
N LEU A 246 -5.72 21.80 -10.98
CA LEU A 246 -5.11 22.60 -9.93
C LEU A 246 -5.51 24.08 -9.99
N GLU A 247 -5.58 24.67 -11.19
CA GLU A 247 -6.08 26.05 -11.38
C GLU A 247 -7.53 26.18 -10.91
N THR A 248 -8.36 25.16 -11.18
CA THR A 248 -9.74 25.14 -10.70
C THR A 248 -9.83 24.98 -9.17
N VAL A 249 -8.95 24.17 -8.56
CA VAL A 249 -8.86 24.06 -7.09
C VAL A 249 -8.45 25.40 -6.47
N ASP A 250 -7.50 26.10 -7.08
CA ASP A 250 -7.05 27.43 -6.63
C ASP A 250 -8.14 28.49 -6.74
N TRP A 251 -8.98 28.39 -7.77
CA TRP A 251 -10.17 29.22 -7.85
C TRP A 251 -11.17 28.90 -6.74
N ILE A 252 -11.47 27.63 -6.44
CA ILE A 252 -12.33 27.28 -5.29
C ILE A 252 -11.77 27.86 -3.99
N LEU A 253 -10.45 27.76 -3.80
CA LEU A 253 -9.76 28.34 -2.66
C LEU A 253 -9.99 29.87 -2.56
N SER A 254 -10.00 30.58 -3.70
CA SER A 254 -10.30 32.03 -3.74
C SER A 254 -11.72 32.39 -3.35
N LEU A 255 -12.65 31.43 -3.38
CA LEU A 255 -14.04 31.61 -2.96
C LEU A 255 -14.25 31.40 -1.45
N GLN A 256 -13.21 30.99 -0.71
CA GLN A 256 -13.32 30.76 0.73
C GLN A 256 -13.59 32.10 1.44
N LEU A 257 -14.70 32.14 2.18
CA LEU A 257 -15.09 33.30 2.99
C LEU A 257 -14.11 33.50 4.16
N GLU A 258 -14.09 34.70 4.74
CA GLU A 258 -13.23 35.02 5.90
C GLU A 258 -13.45 34.09 7.10
N ASN A 259 -14.69 33.60 7.28
CA ASN A 259 -15.03 32.66 8.34
C ASN A 259 -14.54 31.22 8.06
N GLY A 260 -13.98 30.95 6.88
CA GLY A 260 -13.49 29.63 6.44
C GLY A 260 -14.50 28.82 5.62
N ASN A 261 -15.74 29.28 5.42
CA ASN A 261 -16.72 28.54 4.62
C ASN A 261 -16.46 28.66 3.12
N ILE A 262 -17.06 27.75 2.35
CA ILE A 262 -17.13 27.84 0.89
C ILE A 262 -18.61 27.88 0.49
N PRO A 263 -19.03 28.80 -0.40
CA PRO A 263 -20.42 28.90 -0.81
C PRO A 263 -20.94 27.60 -1.44
N SER A 264 -22.26 27.37 -1.35
CA SER A 264 -22.84 26.11 -1.83
C SER A 264 -22.80 25.96 -3.35
N LYS A 265 -22.82 27.10 -4.06
CA LYS A 265 -22.88 27.24 -5.50
C LYS A 265 -22.25 28.58 -5.91
N VAL A 266 -21.85 28.70 -7.17
CA VAL A 266 -21.17 29.89 -7.69
C VAL A 266 -22.04 31.15 -7.56
N GLU A 267 -23.36 31.02 -7.70
CA GLU A 267 -24.29 32.15 -7.59
C GLU A 267 -24.40 32.71 -6.15
N GLU A 268 -23.71 32.10 -5.18
CA GLU A 268 -23.62 32.56 -3.78
C GLU A 268 -22.22 33.05 -3.40
N GLU A 269 -21.35 33.30 -4.38
CA GLU A 269 -20.04 33.90 -4.15
C GLU A 269 -20.15 35.17 -3.29
N GLY A 270 -19.33 35.24 -2.23
CA GLY A 270 -19.31 36.37 -1.28
C GLY A 270 -20.50 36.46 -0.32
N ILE A 271 -21.49 35.56 -0.41
CA ILE A 271 -22.66 35.59 0.50
C ILE A 271 -22.34 34.84 1.79
N ASP A 272 -22.11 35.58 2.88
CA ASP A 272 -22.11 35.04 4.23
C ASP A 272 -23.55 34.92 4.76
N ARG A 273 -23.99 33.69 5.05
CA ARG A 273 -25.33 33.39 5.59
C ARG A 273 -25.37 33.41 7.12
N GLY A 274 -24.28 33.75 7.79
CA GLY A 274 -24.16 33.87 9.24
C GLY A 274 -24.60 32.60 9.96
N GLU A 275 -25.65 32.69 10.77
CA GLU A 275 -26.20 31.57 11.53
C GLU A 275 -26.88 30.49 10.67
N ASN A 276 -27.24 30.81 9.42
CA ASN A 276 -27.98 29.95 8.51
C ASN A 276 -27.10 29.35 7.40
N GLU A 277 -25.78 29.39 7.55
CA GLU A 277 -24.85 28.85 6.57
C GLU A 277 -24.80 27.31 6.56
N LEU A 278 -24.45 26.73 5.42
CA LEU A 278 -24.27 25.28 5.30
C LEU A 278 -22.84 24.92 5.69
N VAL A 279 -22.69 24.07 6.70
CA VAL A 279 -21.40 23.54 7.18
C VAL A 279 -21.43 22.01 7.00
N HIS A 280 -21.81 21.56 5.82
CA HIS A 280 -22.10 20.16 5.52
C HIS A 280 -21.04 19.54 4.63
N TRP A 281 -20.91 18.21 4.64
CA TRP A 281 -20.06 17.54 3.66
C TRP A 281 -20.60 17.77 2.23
N CYS A 282 -21.92 17.68 2.05
CA CYS A 282 -22.52 17.92 0.74
C CYS A 282 -22.34 19.36 0.24
N HIS A 283 -22.37 20.36 1.13
CA HIS A 283 -22.23 21.79 0.81
C HIS A 283 -21.59 22.57 1.97
N GLY A 284 -20.42 23.15 1.73
CA GLY A 284 -19.72 24.03 2.67
C GLY A 284 -18.37 23.51 3.14
N ALA A 285 -17.89 24.08 4.26
CA ALA A 285 -16.57 23.87 4.85
C ALA A 285 -16.20 22.40 5.06
N THR A 286 -17.15 21.58 5.56
CA THR A 286 -16.88 20.16 5.83
C THR A 286 -16.50 19.40 4.55
N GLY A 287 -17.15 19.69 3.42
CA GLY A 287 -16.78 19.15 2.11
C GLY A 287 -15.43 19.68 1.61
N ALA A 288 -15.17 20.97 1.84
CA ALA A 288 -13.93 21.63 1.45
C ALA A 288 -12.68 20.99 2.08
N VAL A 289 -12.75 20.62 3.38
CA VAL A 289 -11.65 19.94 4.07
C VAL A 289 -11.19 18.69 3.31
N HIS A 290 -12.13 17.90 2.77
CA HIS A 290 -11.79 16.69 2.01
C HIS A 290 -11.00 17.01 0.73
N LEU A 291 -11.45 18.00 -0.05
CA LEU A 291 -10.73 18.43 -1.25
C LEU A 291 -9.34 18.95 -0.90
N MET A 292 -9.24 19.82 0.09
CA MET A 292 -7.98 20.46 0.47
C MET A 292 -6.96 19.46 1.00
N ILE A 293 -7.39 18.43 1.74
CA ILE A 293 -6.51 17.31 2.15
C ILE A 293 -5.94 16.61 0.93
N VAL A 294 -6.78 16.25 -0.06
CA VAL A 294 -6.30 15.54 -1.26
C VAL A 294 -5.40 16.45 -2.10
N ALA A 295 -5.74 17.72 -2.26
CA ALA A 295 -4.91 18.71 -2.96
C ALA A 295 -3.53 18.85 -2.29
N TYR A 296 -3.49 18.96 -0.96
CA TYR A 296 -2.22 18.96 -0.22
C TYR A 296 -1.44 17.66 -0.39
N LEU A 297 -2.09 16.49 -0.31
CA LEU A 297 -1.44 15.20 -0.50
C LEU A 297 -0.81 15.04 -1.89
N ARG A 298 -1.35 15.70 -2.92
CA ARG A 298 -0.84 15.64 -4.30
C ARG A 298 0.17 16.73 -4.66
N THR A 299 0.09 17.90 -4.03
CA THR A 299 0.91 19.07 -4.39
C THR A 299 1.91 19.49 -3.34
N ARG A 300 1.70 19.10 -2.07
CA ARG A 300 2.40 19.62 -0.88
C ARG A 300 2.34 21.13 -0.71
N ASN A 301 1.36 21.80 -1.33
CA ASN A 301 1.22 23.24 -1.19
C ASN A 301 0.46 23.60 0.10
N GLU A 302 1.18 24.21 1.04
CA GLU A 302 0.68 24.65 2.35
C GLU A 302 -0.58 25.53 2.31
N LYS A 303 -0.87 26.20 1.17
CA LYS A 303 -2.11 26.98 1.03
C LYS A 303 -3.37 26.13 1.23
N TYR A 304 -3.34 24.87 0.79
CA TYR A 304 -4.48 23.95 0.96
C TYR A 304 -4.61 23.51 2.42
N LEU A 305 -3.49 23.28 3.12
CA LEU A 305 -3.50 22.96 4.54
C LEU A 305 -4.06 24.12 5.38
N LYS A 306 -3.66 25.35 5.07
CA LYS A 306 -4.18 26.57 5.70
C LYS A 306 -5.68 26.74 5.46
N SER A 307 -6.15 26.49 4.24
CA SER A 307 -7.58 26.55 3.89
C SER A 307 -8.41 25.51 4.64
N ALA A 308 -7.93 24.27 4.71
CA ALA A 308 -8.57 23.22 5.48
C ALA A 308 -8.65 23.59 6.96
N ASN A 309 -7.57 24.15 7.54
CA ASN A 309 -7.58 24.61 8.93
C ASN A 309 -8.58 25.75 9.18
N ALA A 310 -8.71 26.72 8.26
CA ALA A 310 -9.74 27.76 8.34
C ALA A 310 -11.16 27.17 8.32
N ALA A 311 -11.42 26.22 7.43
CA ALA A 311 -12.68 25.49 7.39
C ALA A 311 -12.94 24.71 8.70
N LEU A 312 -11.91 24.06 9.27
CA LEU A 312 -12.03 23.34 10.55
C LEU A 312 -12.35 24.27 11.73
N ASN A 313 -11.84 25.50 11.74
CA ASN A 313 -12.21 26.49 12.77
C ASN A 313 -13.72 26.80 12.72
N LEU A 314 -14.28 26.95 11.52
CA LEU A 314 -15.73 27.12 11.36
C LEU A 314 -16.51 25.89 11.80
N ILE A 315 -16.05 24.70 11.40
CA ILE A 315 -16.68 23.43 11.79
C ILE A 315 -16.62 23.26 13.31
N TRP A 316 -15.57 23.73 13.98
CA TRP A 316 -15.50 23.69 15.45
C TRP A 316 -16.55 24.57 16.11
N GLN A 317 -16.84 25.72 15.52
CA GLN A 317 -17.87 26.66 16.01
C GLN A 317 -19.29 26.19 15.68
N LYS A 318 -19.51 25.68 14.45
CA LYS A 318 -20.85 25.51 13.86
C LYS A 318 -21.15 24.09 13.34
N GLY A 319 -20.27 23.11 13.59
CA GLY A 319 -20.37 21.74 13.07
C GLY A 319 -21.24 20.79 13.90
N ILE A 320 -21.79 21.22 15.04
CA ILE A 320 -22.78 20.43 15.79
C ILE A 320 -24.15 20.63 15.15
N LEU A 321 -24.38 20.00 14.00
CA LEU A 321 -25.51 20.30 13.13
C LEU A 321 -26.84 19.78 13.69
N MET A 322 -27.83 20.69 13.76
CA MET A 322 -29.20 20.37 14.20
C MET A 322 -29.97 19.52 13.20
N LYS A 323 -29.41 19.28 12.00
CA LYS A 323 -30.07 18.48 10.97
C LYS A 323 -30.03 16.97 11.25
N GLY A 324 -29.12 16.51 12.10
CA GLY A 324 -29.10 15.12 12.56
C GLY A 324 -27.69 14.56 12.77
N PRO A 325 -27.59 13.25 13.07
CA PRO A 325 -26.34 12.60 13.45
C PRO A 325 -25.51 12.07 12.27
N GLY A 326 -26.05 12.08 11.04
CA GLY A 326 -25.44 11.46 9.86
C GLY A 326 -24.14 12.11 9.35
N ILE A 327 -23.60 11.57 8.27
CA ILE A 327 -22.30 11.99 7.69
C ILE A 327 -22.42 12.98 6.53
N CYS A 328 -23.57 13.07 5.86
CA CYS A 328 -23.74 13.98 4.72
C CYS A 328 -23.85 15.45 5.15
N HIS A 329 -24.72 15.69 6.12
CA HIS A 329 -25.09 17.01 6.62
C HIS A 329 -25.47 16.93 8.10
N GLY A 330 -24.76 16.09 8.85
CA GLY A 330 -24.94 15.89 10.28
C GLY A 330 -23.61 15.95 11.03
N ALA A 331 -23.70 15.89 12.36
CA ALA A 331 -22.55 16.07 13.25
C ALA A 331 -21.42 15.06 13.02
N ALA A 332 -21.72 13.80 12.67
CA ALA A 332 -20.69 12.81 12.38
C ALA A 332 -19.85 13.18 11.13
N GLY A 333 -20.46 13.84 10.13
CA GLY A 333 -19.75 14.34 8.97
C GLY A 333 -18.73 15.43 9.33
N SER A 334 -19.12 16.33 10.22
CA SER A 334 -18.21 17.33 10.82
C SER A 334 -17.09 16.67 11.62
N GLY A 335 -17.40 15.61 12.38
CA GLY A 335 -16.40 14.81 13.09
C GLY A 335 -15.38 14.14 12.16
N TYR A 336 -15.83 13.62 11.02
CA TYR A 336 -14.96 13.04 10.00
C TYR A 336 -13.95 14.05 9.43
N ALA A 337 -14.33 15.32 9.25
CA ALA A 337 -13.39 16.34 8.78
C ALA A 337 -12.20 16.49 9.74
N PHE A 338 -12.46 16.51 11.05
CA PHE A 338 -11.41 16.52 12.08
C PHE A 338 -10.58 15.24 12.10
N LEU A 339 -11.21 14.06 11.99
CA LEU A 339 -10.47 12.79 11.99
C LEU A 339 -9.56 12.63 10.76
N LEU A 340 -10.04 13.02 9.58
CA LEU A 340 -9.24 12.97 8.36
C LEU A 340 -8.07 13.95 8.42
N PHE A 341 -8.30 15.13 8.99
CA PHE A 341 -7.22 16.10 9.18
C PHE A 341 -6.23 15.66 10.26
N TYR A 342 -6.69 15.06 11.36
CA TYR A 342 -5.83 14.36 12.31
C TYR A 342 -5.01 13.26 11.63
N ARG A 343 -5.62 12.44 10.76
CA ARG A 343 -4.89 11.40 10.02
C ARG A 343 -3.82 12.00 9.09
N LEU A 344 -4.03 13.22 8.59
CA LEU A 344 -3.05 13.95 7.78
C LEU A 344 -1.90 14.55 8.61
N THR A 345 -2.22 15.33 9.65
CA THR A 345 -1.24 16.15 10.38
C THR A 345 -0.71 15.48 11.64
N ASN A 346 -1.47 14.53 12.18
CA ASN A 346 -1.29 13.91 13.48
C ASN A 346 -1.32 14.90 14.65
N GLU A 347 -1.96 16.05 14.51
CA GLU A 347 -2.08 16.99 15.63
C GLU A 347 -3.23 16.58 16.55
N GLN A 348 -2.89 16.30 17.82
CA GLN A 348 -3.81 15.76 18.83
C GLN A 348 -5.09 16.61 19.00
N ARG A 349 -4.99 17.93 18.86
CA ARG A 349 -6.14 18.86 18.95
C ARG A 349 -7.31 18.47 18.03
N TYR A 350 -7.02 17.99 16.82
CA TYR A 350 -8.08 17.62 15.87
C TYR A 350 -8.74 16.29 16.27
N LEU A 351 -7.98 15.34 16.81
CA LEU A 351 -8.55 14.13 17.40
C LEU A 351 -9.42 14.46 18.62
N ASP A 352 -9.01 15.43 19.44
CA ASP A 352 -9.79 15.88 20.60
C ASP A 352 -11.10 16.57 20.18
N CYS A 353 -11.07 17.38 19.11
CA CYS A 353 -12.29 17.92 18.50
C CYS A 353 -13.23 16.81 17.99
N ALA A 354 -12.69 15.81 17.28
CA ALA A 354 -13.47 14.66 16.81
C ALA A 354 -14.08 13.85 17.97
N ARG A 355 -13.32 13.64 19.06
CA ARG A 355 -13.82 13.01 20.29
C ARG A 355 -14.96 13.82 20.92
N CYS A 356 -14.81 15.13 21.02
CA CYS A 356 -15.86 16.02 21.53
C CYS A 356 -17.15 15.90 20.71
N ILE A 357 -17.05 15.90 19.38
CA ILE A 357 -18.21 15.67 18.50
C ILE A 357 -18.82 14.30 18.75
N GLY A 358 -17.99 13.26 18.88
CA GLY A 358 -18.39 11.91 19.29
C GLY A 358 -19.19 11.90 20.59
N LYS A 359 -18.74 12.64 21.60
CA LYS A 359 -19.44 12.77 22.88
C LYS A 359 -20.78 13.48 22.74
N ILE A 360 -20.80 14.62 22.03
CA ILE A 360 -22.01 15.43 21.86
C ILE A 360 -23.08 14.64 21.11
N LEU A 361 -22.72 14.00 19.99
CA LEU A 361 -23.69 13.29 19.16
C LEU A 361 -24.35 12.11 19.89
N CYS A 362 -23.65 11.50 20.87
CA CYS A 362 -24.17 10.42 21.70
C CYS A 362 -24.94 10.91 22.94
N SER A 363 -24.91 12.20 23.24
CA SER A 363 -25.61 12.77 24.39
C SER A 363 -27.13 12.80 24.22
N GLU A 364 -27.85 12.77 25.33
CA GLU A 364 -29.31 12.89 25.31
C GLU A 364 -29.75 14.27 24.81
N ASP A 365 -29.02 15.34 25.16
CA ASP A 365 -29.31 16.71 24.69
C ASP A 365 -29.31 16.80 23.16
N PHE A 366 -28.30 16.22 22.49
CA PHE A 366 -28.26 16.19 21.03
C PHE A 366 -29.42 15.39 20.45
N ARG A 367 -29.75 14.22 21.02
CA ARG A 367 -30.86 13.39 20.56
C ARG A 367 -32.23 14.06 20.68
N CYS A 368 -32.42 14.87 21.73
CA CYS A 368 -33.67 15.62 21.93
C CYS A 368 -33.79 16.85 21.01
N ARG A 369 -32.67 17.50 20.69
CA ARG A 369 -32.66 18.78 19.95
C ARG A 369 -32.47 18.60 18.45
N ALA A 370 -31.65 17.66 18.02
CA ALA A 370 -31.40 17.42 16.60
C ALA A 370 -32.65 16.84 15.92
N ARG A 371 -32.83 17.19 14.63
CA ARG A 371 -33.91 16.64 13.82
C ARG A 371 -33.69 15.15 13.59
N THR A 372 -34.79 14.40 13.57
CA THR A 372 -34.76 13.01 13.08
C THR A 372 -34.57 13.02 11.56
N PRO A 373 -33.56 12.33 11.00
CA PRO A 373 -33.36 12.25 9.57
C PRO A 373 -34.51 11.56 8.84
N ASP A 374 -34.70 11.86 7.56
CA ASP A 374 -35.73 11.21 6.72
C ASP A 374 -35.53 9.68 6.64
N ARG A 375 -34.27 9.25 6.67
CA ARG A 375 -33.87 7.83 6.76
C ARG A 375 -33.00 7.59 8.00
N PRO A 376 -33.62 7.42 9.20
CA PRO A 376 -32.92 7.44 10.48
C PRO A 376 -31.81 6.39 10.65
N TYR A 377 -31.88 5.28 9.91
CA TYR A 377 -30.93 4.17 9.98
C TYR A 377 -29.93 4.14 8.82
N SER A 378 -30.06 5.04 7.85
CA SER A 378 -29.19 5.07 6.66
C SER A 378 -27.74 5.37 6.99
N LEU A 379 -26.86 5.10 6.02
CA LEU A 379 -25.44 5.42 6.10
C LEU A 379 -25.20 6.93 6.04
N PHE A 380 -25.81 7.66 5.11
CA PHE A 380 -25.46 9.08 4.90
C PHE A 380 -26.24 10.07 5.76
N GLU A 381 -27.49 9.76 6.13
CA GLU A 381 -28.34 10.67 6.93
C GLU A 381 -28.49 10.19 8.38
N GLY A 382 -28.45 8.87 8.57
CA GLY A 382 -28.82 8.20 9.81
C GLY A 382 -27.66 7.70 10.67
N ILE A 383 -28.02 6.88 11.66
CA ILE A 383 -27.12 6.37 12.69
C ILE A 383 -26.13 5.31 12.19
N SER A 384 -26.30 4.76 10.98
CA SER A 384 -25.29 3.86 10.40
C SER A 384 -24.01 4.61 10.04
N GLY A 385 -24.11 5.86 9.57
CA GLY A 385 -22.94 6.74 9.39
C GLY A 385 -22.29 7.12 10.71
N THR A 386 -23.11 7.35 11.73
CA THR A 386 -22.63 7.56 13.09
C THR A 386 -21.86 6.34 13.62
N LEU A 387 -22.35 5.12 13.39
CA LEU A 387 -21.65 3.90 13.78
C LEU A 387 -20.27 3.82 13.12
N CYS A 388 -20.17 4.12 11.82
CA CYS A 388 -18.88 4.19 11.12
C CYS A 388 -17.94 5.21 11.76
N PHE A 389 -18.44 6.41 12.10
CA PHE A 389 -17.65 7.44 12.76
C PHE A 389 -17.14 7.02 14.14
N ILE A 390 -17.99 6.40 14.98
CA ILE A 390 -17.57 5.89 16.30
C ILE A 390 -16.56 4.74 16.16
N CYS A 391 -16.74 3.87 15.16
CA CYS A 391 -15.77 2.82 14.84
C CYS A 391 -14.42 3.41 14.43
N ASP A 392 -14.42 4.47 13.61
CA ASP A 392 -13.20 5.14 13.18
C ASP A 392 -12.52 5.93 14.31
N LEU A 393 -13.27 6.44 15.29
CA LEU A 393 -12.71 7.01 16.52
C LEU A 393 -11.93 5.98 17.36
N LEU A 394 -12.26 4.68 17.27
CA LEU A 394 -11.48 3.61 17.92
C LEU A 394 -10.14 3.36 17.21
N GLU A 395 -10.03 3.70 15.94
CA GLU A 395 -8.88 3.46 15.07
C GLU A 395 -8.56 4.68 14.19
N PRO A 396 -8.27 5.86 14.78
CA PRO A 396 -8.28 7.14 14.09
C PRO A 396 -7.27 7.19 12.92
N ASP A 397 -6.18 6.45 13.02
CA ASP A 397 -5.13 6.38 12.00
C ASP A 397 -5.54 5.58 10.73
N LYS A 398 -6.64 4.83 10.82
CA LYS A 398 -7.26 4.08 9.71
C LYS A 398 -8.55 4.74 9.20
N THR A 399 -8.90 5.91 9.72
CA THR A 399 -10.14 6.64 9.35
C THR A 399 -10.22 6.82 7.84
N GLN A 400 -11.36 6.44 7.26
CA GLN A 400 -11.71 6.77 5.88
C GLN A 400 -13.17 7.21 5.85
N PHE A 401 -13.48 8.26 5.09
CA PHE A 401 -14.87 8.63 4.89
C PHE A 401 -15.61 7.49 4.15
N PRO A 402 -16.75 7.00 4.66
CA PRO A 402 -17.45 5.86 4.08
C PRO A 402 -17.73 6.02 2.59
N LEU A 403 -17.26 5.06 1.78
CA LEU A 403 -17.47 4.97 0.32
C LEU A 403 -16.94 6.16 -0.53
N CYS A 404 -16.32 7.17 0.08
CA CYS A 404 -15.66 8.28 -0.63
C CYS A 404 -14.22 8.43 -0.13
N MET A 405 -13.47 7.34 -0.24
CA MET A 405 -12.14 7.19 0.36
C MET A 405 -11.11 8.10 -0.32
N MET A 406 -10.02 8.37 0.38
CA MET A 406 -8.86 9.09 -0.16
C MET A 406 -7.57 8.34 0.18
N TYR A 407 -6.58 8.36 -0.72
CA TYR A 407 -5.31 7.67 -0.49
C TYR A 407 -4.36 8.48 0.37
N PHE A 408 -4.16 8.03 1.61
CA PHE A 408 -3.10 8.50 2.50
C PHE A 408 -1.76 7.74 2.31
N LEU A 409 -1.73 6.74 1.42
CA LEU A 409 -0.57 5.85 1.27
C LEU A 409 0.67 6.56 0.69
N CYS A 410 1.79 6.26 1.35
CA CYS A 410 3.12 6.84 1.25
C CYS A 410 3.76 6.75 -0.16
N MET A 411 3.49 7.75 -1.01
CA MET A 411 4.29 8.09 -2.19
C MET A 411 4.84 9.52 -2.03
N PHE A 412 6.16 9.65 -2.16
CA PHE A 412 6.94 10.89 -2.21
C PHE A 412 6.73 11.87 -1.04
N THR A 413 7.62 11.78 -0.07
CA THR A 413 7.97 12.90 0.81
C THR A 413 8.56 14.05 -0.09
N VAL A 414 8.79 15.28 0.38
CA VAL A 414 9.60 16.32 -0.33
C VAL A 414 10.63 16.82 0.70
N PRO A 415 11.87 17.17 0.33
CA PRO A 415 12.84 17.70 1.28
C PRO A 415 12.47 19.14 1.62
N GLU A 416 12.03 19.40 2.86
CA GLU A 416 11.93 20.78 3.34
C GLU A 416 13.28 21.30 3.83
N SER A 417 13.67 22.40 3.21
CA SER A 417 14.82 23.23 3.51
C SER A 417 14.66 23.95 4.84
N LYS A 418 15.68 23.79 5.70
CA LYS A 418 16.27 24.74 6.64
C LYS A 418 15.34 25.82 7.23
N GLY A 419 15.00 25.65 8.51
CA GLY A 419 14.56 26.73 9.39
C GLY A 419 14.13 26.18 10.74
N ASP A 420 14.91 26.47 11.78
CA ASP A 420 14.66 26.11 13.17
C ASP A 420 13.24 26.46 13.64
N ASP A 421 12.52 25.50 14.22
CA ASP A 421 12.01 25.60 15.60
C ASP A 421 11.05 24.44 15.97
N LYS A 422 11.41 23.78 17.07
CA LYS A 422 10.54 23.17 18.10
C LYS A 422 9.40 22.21 17.68
N ALA A 423 9.75 20.94 17.82
CA ALA A 423 8.94 19.78 18.20
C ALA A 423 7.52 20.03 18.77
N MET A 424 6.51 19.36 18.21
CA MET A 424 5.41 18.72 18.97
C MET A 424 4.62 17.68 18.13
N PHE A 425 4.98 16.40 18.35
CA PHE A 425 4.22 15.15 18.16
C PHE A 425 3.47 14.82 16.83
N SER A 426 4.11 14.04 15.96
CA SER A 426 3.43 13.10 15.05
C SER A 426 3.46 11.67 15.62
N ILE A 427 2.32 11.09 15.98
CA ILE A 427 2.04 9.66 16.21
C ILE A 427 2.03 8.92 14.85
N LEU A 428 3.20 8.99 14.23
CA LEU A 428 3.61 8.31 13.03
C LEU A 428 3.38 6.79 13.21
N HIS A 429 2.45 6.20 12.46
CA HIS A 429 2.29 4.74 12.33
C HIS A 429 3.62 4.14 11.82
N LYS A 430 4.48 3.70 12.75
CA LYS A 430 5.82 3.19 12.43
C LYS A 430 5.69 1.93 11.54
N ARG A 431 6.48 1.84 10.46
CA ARG A 431 6.61 0.61 9.65
C ARG A 431 7.30 -0.54 10.40
N TYR A 432 7.83 -0.26 11.58
CA TYR A 432 8.54 -1.19 12.45
C TYR A 432 7.94 -1.19 13.87
N PHE A 433 8.24 -2.24 14.62
CA PHE A 433 8.12 -2.27 16.07
C PHE A 433 9.41 -1.78 16.70
N ASP A 434 9.34 -1.22 17.90
CA ASP A 434 10.56 -0.91 18.65
C ASP A 434 11.30 -2.21 18.95
N ASN A 435 12.62 -2.23 18.74
CA ASN A 435 13.42 -3.44 18.93
C ASN A 435 13.49 -3.78 20.43
N PRO A 436 12.94 -4.92 20.88
CA PRO A 436 12.91 -5.27 22.30
C PRO A 436 14.31 -5.52 22.89
N TYR A 437 15.32 -5.74 22.04
CA TYR A 437 16.70 -5.98 22.42
C TYR A 437 17.60 -4.76 22.18
N LEU A 438 17.04 -3.58 21.90
CA LEU A 438 17.81 -2.39 21.52
C LEU A 438 18.91 -2.01 22.54
N ALA A 439 18.59 -2.13 23.84
CA ALA A 439 19.49 -1.78 24.94
C ALA A 439 20.40 -2.94 25.39
N ASP A 440 19.99 -4.19 25.16
CA ASP A 440 20.72 -5.38 25.56
C ASP A 440 20.47 -6.50 24.54
N SER A 441 21.44 -6.70 23.64
CA SER A 441 21.37 -7.79 22.67
C SER A 441 21.62 -9.16 23.30
N GLU A 442 22.32 -9.24 24.44
CA GLU A 442 22.62 -10.53 25.10
C GLU A 442 21.36 -11.22 25.61
N ALA A 443 20.40 -10.44 26.13
CA ALA A 443 19.10 -10.95 26.55
C ALA A 443 18.35 -11.69 25.43
N GLY A 444 18.56 -11.25 24.18
CA GLY A 444 18.02 -11.85 22.97
C GLY A 444 18.86 -13.03 22.50
N SER A 445 20.14 -12.78 22.20
CA SER A 445 21.08 -13.71 21.59
C SER A 445 21.43 -14.90 22.47
N GLY A 446 21.58 -14.69 23.78
CA GLY A 446 21.97 -15.75 24.73
C GLY A 446 20.97 -16.90 24.85
N LYS A 447 19.75 -16.74 24.32
CA LYS A 447 18.73 -17.81 24.28
C LYS A 447 18.63 -18.50 22.92
N VAL A 448 19.48 -18.18 21.95
CA VAL A 448 19.47 -18.82 20.64
C VAL A 448 20.51 -19.93 20.63
N THR A 449 20.08 -21.13 21.02
CA THR A 449 20.91 -22.34 20.96
C THR A 449 20.62 -23.13 19.68
N LYS A 450 21.50 -24.06 19.32
CA LYS A 450 21.32 -24.91 18.14
C LYS A 450 20.03 -25.73 18.25
N GLU A 451 19.71 -26.25 19.43
CA GLU A 451 18.51 -27.05 19.71
C GLU A 451 17.22 -26.24 19.51
N ILE A 452 17.24 -24.94 19.87
CA ILE A 452 16.10 -24.04 19.64
C ILE A 452 15.95 -23.77 18.13
N LEU A 453 17.05 -23.54 17.42
CA LEU A 453 17.01 -23.37 15.97
C LEU A 453 16.48 -24.64 15.26
N GLU A 454 16.93 -25.83 15.68
CA GLU A 454 16.44 -27.12 15.17
C GLU A 454 14.93 -27.26 15.40
N LYS A 455 14.45 -26.97 16.61
CA LYS A 455 13.02 -27.02 16.95
C LYS A 455 12.18 -26.05 16.10
N GLU A 456 12.58 -24.79 16.02
CA GLU A 456 11.87 -23.77 15.24
C GLU A 456 11.90 -24.09 13.74
N ALA A 457 13.04 -24.56 13.22
CA ALA A 457 13.15 -25.01 11.84
C ALA A 457 12.21 -26.19 11.53
N ALA A 458 12.08 -27.15 12.46
CA ALA A 458 11.20 -28.30 12.31
C ALA A 458 9.72 -27.87 12.25
N ILE A 459 9.31 -26.94 13.12
CA ILE A 459 7.95 -26.36 13.13
C ILE A 459 7.66 -25.67 11.79
N LEU A 460 8.56 -24.80 11.34
CA LEU A 460 8.37 -24.07 10.08
C LEU A 460 8.33 -24.99 8.86
N ALA A 461 9.22 -25.98 8.79
CA ALA A 461 9.21 -26.96 7.71
C ALA A 461 7.89 -27.75 7.70
N GLU A 462 7.37 -28.14 8.87
CA GLU A 462 6.09 -28.83 8.99
C GLU A 462 4.89 -27.94 8.60
N GLU A 463 4.90 -26.65 8.97
CA GLU A 463 3.90 -25.66 8.54
C GLU A 463 3.83 -25.56 7.01
N ILE A 464 5.00 -25.46 6.35
CA ILE A 464 5.10 -25.37 4.88
C ILE A 464 4.63 -26.68 4.23
N MET A 465 5.09 -27.83 4.74
CA MET A 465 4.74 -29.14 4.16
C MET A 465 3.26 -29.51 4.31
N LYS A 466 2.57 -29.00 5.34
CA LYS A 466 1.13 -29.22 5.57
C LYS A 466 0.23 -28.30 4.75
N ARG A 467 0.79 -27.26 4.11
CA ARG A 467 0.05 -26.32 3.28
C ARG A 467 -0.64 -27.07 2.12
N LYS A 468 -1.90 -26.72 1.85
CA LYS A 468 -2.57 -27.11 0.60
C LYS A 468 -2.27 -26.07 -0.48
N HIS A 469 -1.74 -26.52 -1.62
CA HIS A 469 -1.45 -25.64 -2.76
C HIS A 469 -2.71 -25.39 -3.59
N ASN A 470 -2.94 -24.12 -3.92
CA ASN A 470 -3.93 -23.68 -4.91
C ASN A 470 -3.26 -23.57 -6.29
N PRO A 471 -4.04 -23.51 -7.40
CA PRO A 471 -3.49 -23.31 -8.74
C PRO A 471 -2.56 -22.09 -8.86
N ASP A 472 -2.92 -20.97 -8.21
CA ASP A 472 -2.13 -19.73 -8.22
C ASP A 472 -0.77 -19.88 -7.51
N ASP A 473 -0.62 -20.87 -6.62
CA ASP A 473 0.64 -21.11 -5.89
C ASP A 473 1.75 -21.66 -6.81
N TYR A 474 1.40 -22.08 -8.03
CA TYR A 474 2.36 -22.54 -9.04
C TYR A 474 2.96 -21.39 -9.85
N ASP A 475 2.43 -20.17 -9.70
CA ASP A 475 2.95 -18.95 -10.30
C ASP A 475 3.97 -18.25 -9.38
N GLY A 476 4.76 -17.32 -9.92
CA GLY A 476 5.75 -16.54 -9.16
C GLY A 476 7.06 -17.27 -8.84
N GLY A 477 7.38 -18.33 -9.60
CA GLY A 477 8.69 -18.96 -9.64
C GLY A 477 9.18 -19.48 -8.30
N ALA A 478 10.45 -19.18 -7.97
CA ALA A 478 11.06 -19.49 -6.69
C ALA A 478 10.74 -18.46 -5.59
N TYR A 479 10.19 -17.31 -5.96
CA TYR A 479 9.99 -16.18 -5.05
C TYR A 479 8.78 -16.41 -4.13
N VAL A 480 7.59 -16.60 -4.72
CA VAL A 480 6.31 -16.88 -4.02
C VAL A 480 5.70 -18.23 -4.35
N GLY A 481 6.19 -18.89 -5.41
CA GLY A 481 5.65 -20.16 -5.88
C GLY A 481 6.16 -21.39 -5.15
N VAL A 482 5.51 -22.54 -5.41
CA VAL A 482 5.76 -23.81 -4.70
C VAL A 482 7.18 -24.36 -4.79
N ALA A 483 7.97 -24.04 -5.83
CA ALA A 483 9.39 -24.42 -5.86
C ALA A 483 10.19 -23.68 -4.77
N GLY A 484 9.83 -22.44 -4.44
CA GLY A 484 10.40 -21.70 -3.32
C GLY A 484 10.10 -22.40 -1.98
N ASP A 485 8.85 -22.84 -1.79
CA ASP A 485 8.42 -23.63 -0.63
C ASP A 485 9.26 -24.92 -0.53
N GLY A 486 9.34 -25.69 -1.62
CA GLY A 486 10.15 -26.90 -1.71
C GLY A 486 11.64 -26.67 -1.44
N TYR A 487 12.21 -25.59 -1.99
CA TYR A 487 13.60 -25.23 -1.76
C TYR A 487 13.86 -24.90 -0.29
N SER A 488 12.99 -24.15 0.38
CA SER A 488 13.15 -23.82 1.79
C SER A 488 13.12 -25.07 2.69
N VAL A 489 12.24 -26.03 2.39
CA VAL A 489 12.16 -27.32 3.10
C VAL A 489 13.40 -28.18 2.81
N LEU A 490 13.87 -28.25 1.56
CA LEU A 490 15.13 -28.91 1.24
C LEU A 490 16.30 -28.27 1.99
N TYR A 491 16.34 -26.93 2.09
CA TYR A 491 17.38 -26.19 2.78
C TYR A 491 17.46 -26.57 4.27
N ALA A 492 16.31 -26.83 4.90
CA ALA A 492 16.22 -27.28 6.29
C ALA A 492 16.95 -28.61 6.57
N SER A 493 17.17 -29.46 5.56
CA SER A 493 17.91 -30.72 5.72
C SER A 493 19.36 -30.53 6.19
N ARG A 494 19.92 -29.32 6.04
CA ARG A 494 21.27 -28.95 6.50
C ARG A 494 21.35 -28.82 8.02
N LEU A 495 20.22 -28.53 8.67
CA LEU A 495 20.10 -28.47 10.12
C LEU A 495 19.43 -29.74 10.68
N LEU A 496 18.45 -30.29 9.95
CA LEU A 496 17.63 -31.43 10.33
C LEU A 496 17.91 -32.64 9.42
N SER A 497 19.12 -33.18 9.55
CA SER A 497 19.62 -34.26 8.68
C SER A 497 18.80 -35.55 8.73
N GLU A 498 18.15 -35.83 9.85
CA GLU A 498 17.28 -37.00 10.07
C GLU A 498 15.99 -36.95 9.24
N LYS A 499 15.59 -35.76 8.77
CA LYS A 499 14.44 -35.53 7.87
C LYS A 499 14.84 -35.33 6.42
N ALA A 500 16.14 -35.40 6.10
CA ALA A 500 16.67 -35.04 4.78
C ALA A 500 15.95 -35.76 3.62
N LYS A 501 15.66 -37.06 3.75
CA LYS A 501 14.93 -37.82 2.73
C LYS A 501 13.50 -37.29 2.54
N GLN A 502 12.77 -37.09 3.64
CA GLN A 502 11.39 -36.58 3.60
C GLN A 502 11.32 -35.18 2.97
N TYR A 503 12.28 -34.31 3.31
CA TYR A 503 12.36 -32.96 2.77
C TYR A 503 12.74 -32.94 1.29
N ALA A 504 13.66 -33.82 0.88
CA ALA A 504 14.01 -34.03 -0.52
C ALA A 504 12.82 -34.55 -1.34
N ASP A 505 12.05 -35.50 -0.82
CA ASP A 505 10.88 -36.06 -1.49
C ASP A 505 9.79 -34.97 -1.68
N PHE A 506 9.55 -34.15 -0.65
CA PHE A 506 8.63 -33.00 -0.76
C PHE A 506 9.09 -32.00 -1.82
N CYS A 507 10.35 -31.58 -1.77
CA CYS A 507 10.92 -30.65 -2.75
C CYS A 507 10.84 -31.21 -4.18
N SER A 508 11.20 -32.48 -4.38
CA SER A 508 11.11 -33.14 -5.69
C SER A 508 9.70 -33.10 -6.24
N LYS A 509 8.70 -33.42 -5.40
CA LYS A 509 7.29 -33.41 -5.81
C LYS A 509 6.83 -32.01 -6.28
N VAL A 510 7.03 -30.98 -5.46
CA VAL A 510 6.52 -29.63 -5.78
C VAL A 510 7.25 -29.02 -6.98
N VAL A 511 8.56 -29.26 -7.11
CA VAL A 511 9.35 -28.79 -8.26
C VAL A 511 8.91 -29.50 -9.54
N GLU A 512 8.71 -30.82 -9.50
CA GLU A 512 8.21 -31.57 -10.66
C GLU A 512 6.81 -31.12 -11.09
N ASP A 513 5.93 -30.84 -10.14
CA ASP A 513 4.59 -30.35 -10.43
C ASP A 513 4.62 -28.93 -11.04
N GLN A 514 5.48 -28.03 -10.55
CA GLN A 514 5.65 -26.71 -11.15
C GLN A 514 6.27 -26.78 -12.56
N LEU A 515 7.25 -27.65 -12.78
CA LEU A 515 7.83 -27.88 -14.11
C LEU A 515 6.80 -28.41 -15.12
N LYS A 516 5.83 -29.25 -14.69
CA LYS A 516 4.73 -29.70 -15.55
C LYS A 516 3.81 -28.54 -15.95
N GLN A 517 3.58 -27.56 -15.08
CA GLN A 517 2.76 -26.39 -15.38
C GLN A 517 3.47 -25.41 -16.31
N ILE A 518 4.76 -25.15 -16.09
CA ILE A 518 5.58 -24.30 -16.96
C ILE A 518 5.59 -24.81 -18.40
N LYS A 519 5.68 -26.13 -18.61
CA LYS A 519 5.62 -26.73 -19.95
C LYS A 519 4.32 -26.43 -20.71
N LYS A 520 3.23 -26.09 -20.02
CA LYS A 520 1.94 -25.77 -20.64
C LYS A 520 1.79 -24.30 -21.05
N SER A 521 2.54 -23.37 -20.45
CA SER A 521 2.37 -21.92 -20.69
C SER A 521 3.00 -21.44 -22.01
N GLY A 522 4.01 -22.13 -22.54
CA GLY A 522 4.57 -21.92 -23.88
C GLY A 522 5.36 -20.62 -24.11
N CYS A 523 5.46 -19.71 -23.14
CA CYS A 523 6.16 -18.43 -23.30
C CYS A 523 7.67 -18.55 -23.01
N ARG A 524 8.49 -18.52 -24.08
CA ARG A 524 9.96 -18.65 -23.96
C ARG A 524 10.66 -17.47 -23.27
N LYS A 525 10.04 -16.27 -23.23
CA LYS A 525 10.63 -15.12 -22.52
C LYS A 525 10.57 -15.30 -21.00
N ASP A 526 9.49 -15.91 -20.50
CA ASP A 526 9.30 -16.19 -19.07
C ASP A 526 10.24 -17.28 -18.56
N ASP A 527 10.74 -18.13 -19.45
CA ASP A 527 11.79 -19.10 -19.12
C ASP A 527 13.09 -18.42 -18.65
N GLY A 528 13.37 -17.20 -19.11
CA GLY A 528 14.59 -16.46 -18.77
C GLY A 528 14.52 -15.73 -17.42
N GLN A 529 13.34 -15.54 -16.85
CA GLN A 529 13.15 -14.77 -15.61
C GLN A 529 13.55 -15.62 -14.39
N TYR A 530 14.33 -15.04 -13.47
CA TYR A 530 14.95 -15.80 -12.39
C TYR A 530 14.00 -16.13 -11.23
N LEU A 531 13.82 -15.20 -10.29
CA LEU A 531 13.09 -15.48 -9.06
C LEU A 531 11.59 -15.59 -9.29
N LEU A 532 11.05 -14.83 -10.23
CA LEU A 532 9.62 -14.84 -10.59
C LEU A 532 9.27 -15.80 -11.74
N GLY A 533 10.24 -16.45 -12.37
CA GLY A 533 10.02 -17.29 -13.55
C GLY A 533 10.62 -18.69 -13.47
N ALA A 534 10.70 -19.35 -14.63
CA ALA A 534 11.09 -20.76 -14.71
C ALA A 534 12.57 -21.00 -14.39
N LEU A 535 13.45 -20.02 -14.60
CA LEU A 535 14.88 -20.16 -14.34
C LEU A 535 15.14 -20.48 -12.87
N GLY A 536 14.41 -19.86 -11.94
CA GLY A 536 14.49 -20.20 -10.50
C GLY A 536 14.14 -21.66 -10.24
N VAL A 537 13.10 -22.17 -10.90
CA VAL A 537 12.66 -23.58 -10.79
C VAL A 537 13.71 -24.54 -11.35
N TYR A 538 14.30 -24.21 -12.51
CA TYR A 538 15.42 -24.98 -13.08
C TYR A 538 16.63 -25.01 -12.15
N VAL A 539 17.00 -23.87 -11.54
CA VAL A 539 18.10 -23.79 -10.57
C VAL A 539 17.83 -24.70 -9.37
N ILE A 540 16.63 -24.61 -8.79
CA ILE A 540 16.23 -25.45 -7.65
C ILE A 540 16.28 -26.94 -8.02
N LYS A 541 15.82 -27.30 -9.23
CA LYS A 541 15.88 -28.69 -9.72
C LYS A 541 17.32 -29.20 -9.83
N ALA A 542 18.22 -28.41 -10.40
CA ALA A 542 19.62 -28.78 -10.53
C ALA A 542 20.32 -28.93 -9.17
N VAL A 543 20.02 -28.01 -8.23
CA VAL A 543 20.52 -28.10 -6.85
C VAL A 543 19.98 -29.34 -6.14
N LEU A 544 18.69 -29.64 -6.26
CA LEU A 544 18.07 -30.85 -5.70
C LEU A 544 18.71 -32.13 -6.24
N ASP A 545 18.86 -32.24 -7.57
CA ASP A 545 19.46 -33.43 -8.19
C ASP A 545 20.93 -33.61 -7.76
N TYR A 546 21.70 -32.53 -7.65
CA TYR A 546 23.08 -32.61 -7.19
C TYR A 546 23.18 -32.96 -5.70
N GLU A 547 22.47 -32.25 -4.83
CA GLU A 547 22.63 -32.42 -3.38
C GLU A 547 22.06 -33.75 -2.88
N VAL A 548 20.96 -34.22 -3.48
CA VAL A 548 20.26 -35.45 -3.05
C VAL A 548 20.71 -36.67 -3.87
N LYS A 549 20.75 -36.55 -5.20
CA LYS A 549 21.02 -37.67 -6.11
C LYS A 549 22.47 -37.74 -6.59
N LYS A 550 23.31 -36.78 -6.19
CA LYS A 550 24.75 -36.73 -6.46
C LYS A 550 25.12 -36.74 -7.95
N PHE A 551 24.28 -36.16 -8.81
CA PHE A 551 24.60 -35.97 -10.23
C PHE A 551 24.27 -34.55 -10.72
N VAL A 552 25.02 -34.08 -11.71
CA VAL A 552 24.75 -32.82 -12.41
C VAL A 552 23.72 -33.07 -13.50
N ASN A 553 22.55 -32.46 -13.40
CA ASN A 553 21.49 -32.60 -14.40
C ASN A 553 21.83 -31.80 -15.67
N THR A 554 22.58 -32.43 -16.58
CA THR A 554 23.07 -31.82 -17.82
C THR A 554 21.95 -31.25 -18.68
N ALA A 555 20.79 -31.92 -18.76
CA ALA A 555 19.64 -31.41 -19.52
C ALA A 555 19.11 -30.07 -18.97
N ILE A 556 19.08 -29.90 -17.64
CA ILE A 556 18.72 -28.63 -17.01
C ILE A 556 19.83 -27.59 -17.21
N ILE A 557 21.10 -27.97 -17.10
CA ILE A 557 22.22 -27.07 -17.34
C ILE A 557 22.22 -26.55 -18.78
N ASP A 558 22.00 -27.42 -19.77
CA ASP A 558 21.90 -27.05 -21.18
C ASP A 558 20.71 -26.12 -21.42
N LYS A 559 19.58 -26.37 -20.75
CA LYS A 559 18.41 -25.47 -20.79
C LYS A 559 18.77 -24.10 -20.23
N VAL A 560 19.40 -24.01 -19.05
CA VAL A 560 19.85 -22.73 -18.48
C VAL A 560 20.84 -22.02 -19.41
N ALA A 561 21.80 -22.75 -19.97
CA ALA A 561 22.78 -22.21 -20.91
C ALA A 561 22.14 -21.72 -22.21
N SER A 562 21.05 -22.33 -22.67
CA SER A 562 20.32 -21.89 -23.87
C SER A 562 19.57 -20.57 -23.69
N LEU A 563 19.31 -20.14 -22.45
CA LEU A 563 18.59 -18.90 -22.16
C LEU A 563 19.44 -17.64 -22.34
N ILE A 564 20.77 -17.77 -22.49
CA ILE A 564 21.65 -16.63 -22.80
C ILE A 564 21.17 -15.91 -24.07
N ASP A 565 20.80 -16.66 -25.10
CA ASP A 565 20.35 -16.06 -26.37
C ASP A 565 19.01 -15.33 -26.20
N VAL A 566 18.17 -15.75 -25.23
CA VAL A 566 16.91 -15.10 -24.90
C VAL A 566 17.14 -13.79 -24.15
N ILE A 567 17.97 -13.81 -23.11
CA ILE A 567 18.21 -12.62 -22.26
C ILE A 567 19.08 -11.56 -22.94
N CYS A 568 19.97 -11.98 -23.86
CA CYS A 568 20.80 -11.06 -24.66
C CYS A 568 20.05 -10.52 -25.89
N ALA A 569 18.82 -10.94 -26.14
CA ALA A 569 18.01 -10.37 -27.22
C ALA A 569 17.73 -8.87 -26.97
N LYS A 570 17.73 -8.06 -28.04
CA LYS A 570 17.54 -6.61 -27.95
C LYS A 570 16.18 -6.21 -27.36
N ASP A 571 15.16 -7.04 -27.54
CA ASP A 571 13.77 -6.86 -27.09
C ASP A 571 13.44 -7.66 -25.82
N TYR A 572 14.46 -8.14 -25.11
CA TYR A 572 14.28 -8.80 -23.82
C TYR A 572 13.83 -7.77 -22.77
N LEU A 573 12.58 -7.91 -22.31
CA LEU A 573 11.96 -7.13 -21.22
C LEU A 573 12.32 -5.63 -21.26
N PRO A 574 11.82 -4.84 -22.23
CA PRO A 574 12.25 -3.46 -22.47
C PRO A 574 12.10 -2.50 -21.26
N ASN A 575 11.28 -2.88 -20.26
CA ASN A 575 11.07 -2.14 -19.02
C ASN A 575 11.54 -2.91 -17.77
N GLY A 576 12.59 -3.72 -17.90
CA GLY A 576 13.13 -4.51 -16.78
C GLY A 576 14.25 -5.46 -17.12
N ALA A 577 14.97 -5.19 -18.20
CA ALA A 577 15.87 -6.16 -18.80
C ALA A 577 17.05 -6.56 -17.90
N ASP A 578 17.38 -5.76 -16.89
CA ASP A 578 18.65 -5.88 -16.16
C ASP A 578 18.50 -6.18 -14.66
N GLU A 579 17.32 -5.99 -14.05
CA GLU A 579 17.17 -6.13 -12.59
C GLU A 579 17.22 -7.59 -12.07
N MET A 580 17.12 -7.79 -10.75
CA MET A 580 17.43 -9.07 -10.10
C MET A 580 16.31 -10.11 -10.24
N LEU A 581 15.04 -9.72 -10.23
CA LEU A 581 13.95 -10.69 -10.14
C LEU A 581 13.67 -11.40 -11.48
N VAL A 582 13.69 -10.64 -12.56
CA VAL A 582 13.33 -11.05 -13.92
C VAL A 582 14.40 -10.74 -14.96
N GLY A 583 15.31 -9.80 -14.70
CA GLY A 583 16.31 -9.33 -15.64
C GLY A 583 17.62 -10.15 -15.70
N ARG A 584 18.60 -9.61 -16.44
CA ARG A 584 19.93 -10.21 -16.67
C ARG A 584 20.76 -10.35 -15.39
N ALA A 585 20.63 -9.44 -14.41
CA ALA A 585 21.27 -9.63 -13.11
C ALA A 585 20.72 -10.87 -12.39
N GLY A 586 19.41 -11.13 -12.50
CA GLY A 586 18.80 -12.36 -12.03
C GLY A 586 19.40 -13.61 -12.68
N PHE A 587 19.64 -13.57 -14.00
CA PHE A 587 20.33 -14.67 -14.68
C PHE A 587 21.76 -14.89 -14.15
N LEU A 588 22.51 -13.81 -13.92
CA LEU A 588 23.84 -13.91 -13.31
C LEU A 588 23.79 -14.51 -11.89
N ALA A 589 22.78 -14.14 -11.08
CA ALA A 589 22.54 -14.73 -9.76
C ALA A 589 22.21 -16.24 -9.85
N ALA A 590 21.44 -16.65 -10.86
CA ALA A 590 21.13 -18.04 -11.14
C ALA A 590 22.40 -18.87 -11.41
N VAL A 591 23.25 -18.37 -12.29
CA VAL A 591 24.51 -19.04 -12.66
C VAL A 591 25.47 -19.07 -11.47
N LEU A 592 25.57 -17.98 -10.72
CA LEU A 592 26.41 -17.93 -9.51
C LEU A 592 25.93 -18.94 -8.47
N THR A 593 24.62 -19.02 -8.23
CA THR A 593 24.02 -20.03 -7.35
C THR A 593 24.38 -21.44 -7.79
N LEU A 594 24.25 -21.76 -9.08
CA LEU A 594 24.61 -23.08 -9.59
C LEU A 594 26.11 -23.37 -9.44
N ARG A 595 26.99 -22.44 -9.83
CA ARG A 595 28.45 -22.60 -9.70
C ARG A 595 28.85 -22.88 -8.24
N MET A 596 28.25 -22.17 -7.29
CA MET A 596 28.55 -22.33 -5.87
C MET A 596 27.97 -23.60 -5.26
N ARG A 597 26.80 -24.07 -5.73
CA ARG A 597 26.11 -25.24 -5.16
C ARG A 597 26.52 -26.56 -5.79
N LEU A 598 26.87 -26.56 -7.08
CA LEU A 598 27.27 -27.74 -7.83
C LEU A 598 28.80 -27.89 -7.89
N HIS A 599 29.55 -26.86 -7.50
CA HIS A 599 31.01 -26.80 -7.61
C HIS A 599 31.52 -27.09 -9.03
N HIS A 600 30.78 -26.62 -10.04
CA HIS A 600 31.07 -26.88 -11.45
C HIS A 600 30.95 -25.61 -12.29
N GLU A 601 31.77 -25.48 -13.33
CA GLU A 601 31.57 -24.44 -14.34
C GLU A 601 30.37 -24.82 -15.21
N ILE A 602 29.27 -24.11 -15.02
CA ILE A 602 27.99 -24.40 -15.69
C ILE A 602 27.95 -23.79 -17.10
N ILE A 603 28.44 -22.56 -17.22
CA ILE A 603 28.46 -21.77 -18.44
C ILE A 603 29.85 -21.15 -18.52
N SER A 604 30.48 -21.21 -19.70
CA SER A 604 31.81 -20.64 -19.88
C SER A 604 31.83 -19.13 -19.65
N ASN A 605 32.90 -18.63 -19.04
CA ASN A 605 33.12 -17.19 -18.82
C ASN A 605 32.98 -16.36 -20.11
N LEU A 606 33.37 -16.89 -21.27
CA LEU A 606 33.20 -16.23 -22.58
C LEU A 606 31.73 -15.96 -22.91
N ARG A 607 30.81 -16.89 -22.57
CA ARG A 607 29.38 -16.70 -22.81
C ARG A 607 28.76 -15.75 -21.78
N LEU A 608 29.19 -15.83 -20.52
CA LEU A 608 28.74 -14.91 -19.47
C LEU A 608 29.18 -13.47 -19.71
N LYS A 609 30.36 -13.26 -20.30
CA LYS A 609 30.86 -11.94 -20.72
C LYS A 609 29.84 -11.22 -21.60
N LYS A 610 29.14 -11.92 -22.50
CA LYS A 610 28.08 -11.33 -23.33
C LYS A 610 26.93 -10.75 -22.51
N VAL A 611 26.54 -11.44 -21.42
CA VAL A 611 25.47 -10.98 -20.51
C VAL A 611 25.96 -9.76 -19.72
N VAL A 612 27.18 -9.82 -19.18
CA VAL A 612 27.83 -8.70 -18.47
C VAL A 612 27.90 -7.46 -19.37
N ASP A 613 28.38 -7.62 -20.60
CA ASP A 613 28.49 -6.52 -21.56
C ASP A 613 27.12 -5.94 -21.92
N SER A 614 26.11 -6.79 -22.07
CA SER A 614 24.73 -6.34 -22.32
C SER A 614 24.21 -5.44 -21.19
N ILE A 615 24.49 -5.78 -19.92
CA ILE A 615 24.09 -4.98 -18.75
C ILE A 615 24.88 -3.67 -18.69
N ILE A 616 26.18 -3.69 -18.99
CA ILE A 616 27.00 -2.47 -18.98
C ILE A 616 26.55 -1.52 -20.10
N ASP A 617 26.37 -2.02 -21.31
CA ASP A 617 25.98 -1.22 -22.47
C ASP A 617 24.56 -0.66 -22.33
N SER A 618 23.62 -1.43 -21.77
CA SER A 618 22.27 -0.92 -21.46
C SER A 618 22.32 0.20 -20.42
N GLY A 619 23.10 0.00 -19.35
CA GLY A 619 23.28 0.99 -18.27
C GLY A 619 23.90 2.30 -18.75
N ARG A 620 24.98 2.23 -19.54
CA ARG A 620 25.63 3.39 -20.17
C ARG A 620 24.68 4.12 -21.10
N SER A 621 23.99 3.38 -21.97
CA SER A 621 23.07 3.95 -22.95
C SER A 621 21.91 4.67 -22.29
N TYR A 622 21.36 4.08 -21.21
CA TYR A 622 20.27 4.66 -20.46
C TYR A 622 20.72 5.90 -19.68
N ALA A 623 21.84 5.81 -18.95
CA ALA A 623 22.42 6.94 -18.22
C ALA A 623 22.70 8.14 -19.11
N LYS A 624 23.33 7.91 -20.27
CA LYS A 624 23.61 8.95 -21.27
C LYS A 624 22.33 9.60 -21.81
N ARG A 625 21.31 8.80 -22.11
CA ARG A 625 20.03 9.27 -22.68
C ARG A 625 19.24 10.16 -21.71
N HIS A 626 19.33 9.88 -20.40
CA HIS A 626 18.53 10.57 -19.38
C HIS A 626 19.35 11.57 -18.55
N GLY A 627 20.62 11.82 -18.92
CA GLY A 627 21.47 12.77 -18.21
C GLY A 627 21.78 12.37 -16.76
N SER A 628 21.85 11.06 -16.48
CA SER A 628 22.21 10.55 -15.15
C SER A 628 23.62 11.00 -14.76
N ARG A 629 23.78 11.38 -13.48
CA ARG A 629 25.11 11.68 -12.92
C ARG A 629 25.95 10.42 -12.69
N ALA A 630 25.31 9.29 -12.45
CA ALA A 630 25.98 8.01 -12.39
C ALA A 630 26.20 7.46 -13.81
N PRO A 631 27.41 6.95 -14.14
CA PRO A 631 27.70 6.39 -15.47
C PRO A 631 26.83 5.19 -15.86
N LEU A 632 26.32 4.44 -14.88
CA LEU A 632 25.36 3.37 -15.08
C LEU A 632 24.05 3.72 -14.39
N MET A 633 22.95 3.63 -15.12
CA MET A 633 21.60 3.77 -14.57
C MET A 633 20.63 2.87 -15.32
N TYR A 634 19.62 2.38 -14.60
CA TYR A 634 18.66 1.41 -15.12
C TYR A 634 17.25 1.82 -14.70
N ARG A 635 16.25 1.25 -15.39
CA ARG A 635 14.85 1.40 -15.01
C ARG A 635 14.13 0.07 -15.00
N TYR A 636 13.15 -0.01 -14.11
CA TYR A 636 12.15 -1.06 -14.09
C TYR A 636 10.78 -0.41 -13.94
N TYR A 637 9.82 -0.75 -14.79
CA TYR A 637 8.49 -0.12 -14.82
C TYR A 637 8.52 1.43 -14.76
N ASN A 638 9.37 2.04 -15.60
CA ASN A 638 9.56 3.50 -15.68
C ASN A 638 10.09 4.19 -14.41
N VAL A 639 10.61 3.43 -13.44
CA VAL A 639 11.22 3.97 -12.22
C VAL A 639 12.70 3.59 -12.17
N GLU A 640 13.54 4.56 -11.83
CA GLU A 640 14.97 4.35 -11.55
C GLU A 640 15.13 3.82 -10.12
N TYR A 641 14.79 2.56 -9.90
CA TYR A 641 14.93 1.94 -8.58
C TYR A 641 16.40 1.83 -8.17
N LEU A 642 16.67 2.06 -6.89
CA LEU A 642 18.00 1.93 -6.30
C LEU A 642 18.18 0.59 -5.58
N GLY A 643 17.12 0.03 -5.00
CA GLY A 643 17.19 -1.15 -4.12
C GLY A 643 17.64 -2.45 -4.80
N ALA A 644 17.85 -3.51 -3.98
CA ALA A 644 18.48 -4.75 -4.45
C ALA A 644 17.57 -5.65 -5.31
N ALA A 645 16.24 -5.53 -5.21
CA ALA A 645 15.32 -6.34 -6.00
C ALA A 645 15.18 -5.82 -7.43
N HIS A 646 14.79 -4.55 -7.57
CA HIS A 646 14.37 -3.98 -8.86
C HIS A 646 15.36 -2.96 -9.44
N GLY A 647 16.47 -2.74 -8.76
CA GLY A 647 17.25 -1.52 -8.93
C GLY A 647 18.76 -1.70 -9.01
N LEU A 648 19.41 -0.54 -9.02
CA LEU A 648 20.83 -0.39 -9.24
C LEU A 648 21.69 -1.28 -8.32
N MET A 649 21.33 -1.42 -7.04
CA MET A 649 22.14 -2.19 -6.10
C MET A 649 22.25 -3.67 -6.45
N GLY A 650 21.14 -4.30 -6.86
CA GLY A 650 21.13 -5.71 -7.23
C GLY A 650 21.95 -5.96 -8.50
N ILE A 651 21.87 -5.02 -9.45
CA ILE A 651 22.61 -5.07 -10.71
C ILE A 651 24.11 -4.96 -10.46
N LEU A 652 24.54 -3.96 -9.69
CA LEU A 652 25.94 -3.77 -9.33
C LEU A 652 26.49 -4.95 -8.51
N GLN A 653 25.69 -5.52 -7.60
CA GLN A 653 26.09 -6.69 -6.82
C GLN A 653 26.44 -7.86 -7.75
N MET A 654 25.61 -8.10 -8.78
CA MET A 654 25.86 -9.19 -9.74
C MET A 654 27.01 -8.87 -10.68
N LEU A 655 27.14 -7.65 -11.20
CA LEU A 655 28.29 -7.25 -12.02
C LEU A 655 29.62 -7.49 -11.27
N LEU A 656 29.71 -7.04 -10.03
CA LEU A 656 30.91 -7.23 -9.19
C LEU A 656 31.17 -8.70 -8.83
N SER A 657 30.12 -9.52 -8.71
CA SER A 657 30.28 -10.96 -8.46
C SER A 657 30.96 -11.71 -9.63
N PHE A 658 31.01 -11.08 -10.81
CA PHE A 658 31.74 -11.53 -11.99
C PHE A 658 32.90 -10.59 -12.32
N PHE A 659 33.60 -10.09 -11.29
CA PHE A 659 34.69 -9.11 -11.38
C PHE A 659 35.71 -9.41 -12.51
N ASP A 660 36.12 -10.67 -12.65
CA ASP A 660 37.10 -11.12 -13.64
C ASP A 660 36.64 -10.94 -15.11
N LEU A 661 35.35 -10.68 -15.33
CA LEU A 661 34.75 -10.44 -16.65
C LEU A 661 34.60 -8.95 -16.97
N LEU A 662 34.93 -8.04 -16.05
CA LEU A 662 34.82 -6.60 -16.26
C LEU A 662 36.11 -6.06 -16.87
N ASP A 663 35.98 -5.26 -17.93
CA ASP A 663 37.11 -4.47 -18.42
C ASP A 663 37.35 -3.23 -17.56
N GLY A 664 38.50 -2.58 -17.75
CA GLY A 664 38.88 -1.41 -16.94
C GLY A 664 37.91 -0.22 -17.10
N ALA A 665 37.19 -0.09 -18.20
CA ALA A 665 36.20 0.97 -18.38
C ALA A 665 34.91 0.66 -17.62
N ALA A 666 34.41 -0.57 -17.73
CA ALA A 666 33.25 -1.05 -16.97
C ALA A 666 33.50 -0.96 -15.46
N LEU A 667 34.71 -1.31 -15.00
CA LEU A 667 35.08 -1.19 -13.60
C LEU A 667 35.06 0.27 -13.13
N ARG A 668 35.62 1.21 -13.90
CA ARG A 668 35.55 2.65 -13.57
C ARG A 668 34.12 3.17 -13.49
N ASP A 669 33.26 2.74 -14.40
CA ASP A 669 31.85 3.14 -14.42
C ASP A 669 31.10 2.60 -13.20
N ILE A 670 31.35 1.34 -12.83
CA ILE A 670 30.81 0.72 -11.61
C ILE A 670 31.29 1.47 -10.36
N GLU A 671 32.60 1.73 -10.23
CA GLU A 671 33.15 2.44 -9.08
C GLU A 671 32.59 3.86 -8.96
N SER A 672 32.49 4.59 -10.07
CA SER A 672 31.89 5.93 -10.09
C SER A 672 30.41 5.92 -9.73
N THR A 673 29.68 4.88 -10.17
CA THR A 673 28.26 4.68 -9.82
C THR A 673 28.09 4.33 -8.34
N LEU A 674 28.98 3.51 -7.77
CA LEU A 674 29.01 3.21 -6.34
C LEU A 674 29.30 4.47 -5.52
N ASP A 675 30.25 5.31 -5.95
CA ASP A 675 30.59 6.55 -5.27
C ASP A 675 29.42 7.53 -5.28
N TRP A 676 28.73 7.64 -6.42
CA TRP A 676 27.47 8.37 -6.49
C TRP A 676 26.44 7.79 -5.51
N LEU A 677 26.26 6.47 -5.46
CA LEU A 677 25.29 5.85 -4.54
C LEU A 677 25.63 6.13 -3.07
N LEU A 678 26.91 6.10 -2.69
CA LEU A 678 27.38 6.43 -1.33
C LEU A 678 27.13 7.90 -0.99
N GLU A 679 27.31 8.82 -1.94
CA GLU A 679 26.96 10.25 -1.79
C GLU A 679 25.47 10.44 -1.45
N LYS A 680 24.61 9.51 -1.90
CA LYS A 680 23.15 9.56 -1.69
C LYS A 680 22.68 8.77 -0.47
N GLN A 681 23.59 8.14 0.29
CA GLN A 681 23.23 7.50 1.55
C GLN A 681 22.68 8.57 2.52
N ALA A 682 21.50 8.33 3.07
CA ALA A 682 20.88 9.23 4.03
C ALA A 682 21.70 9.30 5.32
N THR A 683 21.54 10.39 6.07
CA THR A 683 22.29 10.63 7.34
C THR A 683 22.03 9.55 8.39
N ASN A 684 20.86 8.89 8.36
CA ASN A 684 20.53 7.77 9.23
C ASN A 684 21.08 6.41 8.74
N GLY A 685 21.79 6.37 7.60
CA GLY A 685 22.35 5.17 6.99
C GLY A 685 21.47 4.49 5.94
N ASN A 686 20.24 4.97 5.69
CA ASN A 686 19.34 4.36 4.71
C ASN A 686 19.69 4.74 3.27
N PHE A 687 19.03 4.07 2.33
CA PHE A 687 19.02 4.41 0.92
C PHE A 687 17.58 4.54 0.42
N SER A 688 17.32 5.53 -0.43
CA SER A 688 16.00 5.73 -1.01
C SER A 688 15.61 4.56 -1.92
N PRO A 689 14.30 4.27 -2.08
CA PRO A 689 13.84 3.20 -2.96
C PRO A 689 14.19 3.42 -4.44
N SER A 690 14.23 4.69 -4.87
CA SER A 690 14.44 5.15 -6.24
C SER A 690 15.13 6.53 -6.27
N VAL A 691 15.61 6.93 -7.46
CA VAL A 691 16.35 8.19 -7.67
C VAL A 691 15.51 9.43 -7.35
N ASP A 692 14.24 9.42 -7.77
CA ASP A 692 13.27 10.49 -7.50
C ASP A 692 12.91 10.61 -6.02
N GLU A 693 13.25 9.62 -5.20
CA GLU A 693 13.06 9.61 -3.75
C GLU A 693 14.29 10.00 -2.93
N ILE A 694 15.38 10.42 -3.58
CA ILE A 694 16.60 10.84 -2.88
C ILE A 694 16.40 12.17 -2.15
N GLY A 695 16.92 12.25 -0.91
CA GLY A 695 16.80 13.42 -0.05
C GLY A 695 15.48 13.48 0.72
N ILE A 696 14.62 12.49 0.50
CA ILE A 696 13.28 12.57 0.98
C ILE A 696 13.06 11.81 2.31
N ASN A 697 12.70 12.55 3.37
CA ASN A 697 12.60 12.00 4.72
C ASN A 697 11.26 11.30 4.98
N ARG A 698 11.24 9.97 4.90
CA ARG A 698 10.07 9.13 5.20
C ARG A 698 9.80 8.93 6.71
N GLY A 699 10.58 9.51 7.62
CA GLY A 699 10.37 9.41 9.06
C GLY A 699 10.27 7.96 9.55
N SER A 700 9.19 7.60 10.23
CA SER A 700 8.94 6.21 10.65
C SER A 700 8.38 5.29 9.55
N ASN A 701 8.12 5.84 8.36
CA ASN A 701 7.60 5.14 7.19
C ASN A 701 8.68 4.80 6.17
N GLU A 702 9.96 4.92 6.54
CA GLU A 702 11.08 4.52 5.68
C GLU A 702 11.08 3.02 5.38
N LEU A 703 11.57 2.66 4.20
CA LEU A 703 11.75 1.26 3.80
C LEU A 703 13.13 0.79 4.26
N VAL A 704 13.16 -0.22 5.13
CA VAL A 704 14.39 -0.83 5.64
C VAL A 704 14.38 -2.30 5.23
N HIS A 705 14.22 -2.54 3.93
CA HIS A 705 13.96 -3.85 3.34
C HIS A 705 15.16 -4.33 2.53
N TRP A 706 15.21 -5.63 2.20
CA TRP A 706 16.17 -6.11 1.21
C TRP A 706 15.82 -5.54 -0.18
N CYS A 707 14.54 -5.56 -0.58
CA CYS A 707 14.14 -5.04 -1.88
C CYS A 707 14.39 -3.54 -2.05
N HIS A 708 14.17 -2.74 -1.00
CA HIS A 708 14.35 -1.29 -1.00
C HIS A 708 14.87 -0.81 0.36
N GLY A 709 16.10 -0.27 0.37
CA GLY A 709 16.71 0.37 1.53
C GLY A 709 17.95 -0.35 2.07
N ALA A 710 18.25 -0.08 3.34
CA ALA A 710 19.50 -0.45 4.00
C ALA A 710 19.86 -1.95 3.93
N ALA A 711 18.90 -2.88 4.10
CA ALA A 711 19.23 -4.30 4.16
C ALA A 711 19.76 -4.84 2.83
N GLY A 712 19.20 -4.39 1.70
CA GLY A 712 19.73 -4.72 0.37
C GLY A 712 21.08 -4.05 0.09
N ALA A 713 21.26 -2.81 0.55
CA ALA A 713 22.51 -2.08 0.37
C ALA A 713 23.69 -2.78 1.05
N VAL A 714 23.51 -3.36 2.24
CA VAL A 714 24.57 -4.10 2.94
C VAL A 714 25.15 -5.23 2.06
N HIS A 715 24.31 -5.95 1.30
CA HIS A 715 24.79 -7.03 0.43
C HIS A 715 25.70 -6.49 -0.67
N LEU A 716 25.31 -5.38 -1.32
CA LEU A 716 26.16 -4.72 -2.31
C LEU A 716 27.48 -4.25 -1.69
N MET A 717 27.43 -3.61 -0.51
CA MET A 717 28.63 -3.08 0.13
C MET A 717 29.62 -4.19 0.53
N ILE A 718 29.12 -5.35 0.97
CA ILE A 718 29.95 -6.54 1.22
C ILE A 718 30.67 -6.94 -0.08
N VAL A 719 29.94 -7.09 -1.19
CA VAL A 719 30.53 -7.48 -2.48
C VAL A 719 31.53 -6.43 -2.97
N ALA A 720 31.18 -5.14 -2.91
CA ALA A 720 32.06 -4.04 -3.30
C ALA A 720 33.34 -4.02 -2.47
N TYR A 721 33.27 -4.26 -1.16
CA TYR A 721 34.45 -4.40 -0.32
C TYR A 721 35.27 -5.64 -0.70
N LEU A 722 34.65 -6.80 -0.90
CA LEU A 722 35.36 -8.02 -1.28
C LEU A 722 36.17 -7.84 -2.56
N CYS A 723 35.61 -7.14 -3.55
CA CYS A 723 36.26 -6.89 -4.85
C CYS A 723 37.31 -5.76 -4.81
N THR A 724 37.06 -4.67 -4.09
CA THR A 724 37.91 -3.45 -4.16
C THR A 724 38.81 -3.25 -2.95
N LYS A 725 38.51 -3.94 -1.84
CA LYS A 725 39.09 -3.78 -0.49
C LYS A 725 39.03 -2.33 0.06
N LYS A 726 38.19 -1.46 -0.51
CA LYS A 726 38.02 -0.05 -0.09
C LYS A 726 37.15 0.05 1.16
N VAL A 727 37.72 0.56 2.26
CA VAL A 727 37.08 0.63 3.59
C VAL A 727 35.76 1.41 3.63
N LYS A 728 35.58 2.40 2.75
CA LYS A 728 34.33 3.19 2.63
C LYS A 728 33.07 2.34 2.48
N PHE A 729 33.18 1.16 1.87
CA PHE A 729 32.05 0.24 1.72
C PHE A 729 31.68 -0.43 3.05
N LEU A 730 32.66 -0.76 3.89
CA LEU A 730 32.39 -1.22 5.26
C LEU A 730 31.71 -0.14 6.08
N GLU A 731 32.19 1.10 6.02
CA GLU A 731 31.60 2.23 6.74
C GLU A 731 30.14 2.48 6.33
N ALA A 732 29.85 2.41 5.02
CA ALA A 732 28.50 2.55 4.50
C ALA A 732 27.58 1.39 4.98
N ALA A 733 28.10 0.16 4.98
CA ALA A 733 27.39 -1.00 5.49
C ALA A 733 27.09 -0.87 7.00
N GLU A 734 28.05 -0.41 7.80
CA GLU A 734 27.86 -0.25 9.25
C GLU A 734 26.78 0.79 9.58
N LYS A 735 26.74 1.91 8.85
CA LYS A 735 25.64 2.89 8.97
C LYS A 735 24.28 2.27 8.66
N ALA A 736 24.20 1.48 7.58
CA ALA A 736 22.99 0.76 7.22
C ALA A 736 22.58 -0.28 8.27
N LEU A 737 23.54 -1.01 8.84
CA LEU A 737 23.32 -2.01 9.89
C LEU A 737 22.84 -1.37 11.20
N ASP A 738 23.37 -0.21 11.58
CA ASP A 738 22.90 0.54 12.75
C ASP A 738 21.43 0.98 12.58
N LEU A 739 21.02 1.35 11.36
CA LEU A 739 19.61 1.62 11.07
C LEU A 739 18.74 0.36 11.17
N ILE A 740 19.17 -0.74 10.56
CA ILE A 740 18.47 -2.02 10.63
C ILE A 740 18.32 -2.45 12.09
N TRP A 741 19.31 -2.23 12.95
CA TRP A 741 19.23 -2.60 14.36
C TRP A 741 18.14 -1.81 15.10
N LYS A 742 18.00 -0.52 14.76
CA LYS A 742 17.01 0.38 15.38
C LYS A 742 15.60 0.20 14.81
N ARG A 743 15.47 -0.10 13.52
CA ARG A 743 14.19 0.02 12.77
C ARG A 743 13.87 -1.18 11.87
N GLY A 744 14.65 -2.26 11.92
CA GLY A 744 14.51 -3.46 11.11
C GLY A 744 13.54 -4.51 11.68
N VAL A 745 12.89 -4.26 12.81
CA VAL A 745 11.83 -5.13 13.33
C VAL A 745 10.53 -4.81 12.60
N LEU A 746 10.45 -5.19 11.34
CA LEU A 746 9.43 -4.74 10.40
C LEU A 746 8.05 -5.30 10.76
N ARG A 747 7.02 -4.44 10.74
CA ARG A 747 5.62 -4.86 10.88
C ARG A 747 5.12 -5.66 9.70
N LYS A 748 5.86 -5.71 8.58
CA LYS A 748 5.43 -6.33 7.33
C LYS A 748 5.47 -7.87 7.38
N GLY A 749 6.26 -8.47 8.29
CA GLY A 749 6.25 -9.92 8.50
C GLY A 749 7.65 -10.51 8.75
N PRO A 750 7.74 -11.85 8.82
CA PRO A 750 8.97 -12.56 9.15
C PRO A 750 9.93 -12.78 7.98
N GLY A 751 9.49 -12.64 6.71
CA GLY A 751 10.23 -13.07 5.53
C GLY A 751 11.54 -12.33 5.22
N ILE A 752 12.17 -12.67 4.09
CA ILE A 752 13.53 -12.21 3.73
C ILE A 752 13.54 -11.01 2.76
N CYS A 753 12.49 -10.78 1.98
CA CYS A 753 12.47 -9.64 1.05
C CYS A 753 12.26 -8.30 1.77
N HIS A 754 11.31 -8.27 2.69
CA HIS A 754 10.87 -7.08 3.39
C HIS A 754 10.29 -7.43 4.76
N GLY A 755 10.92 -8.40 5.43
CA GLY A 755 10.60 -8.84 6.77
C GLY A 755 11.84 -8.91 7.66
N VAL A 756 11.63 -9.36 8.90
CA VAL A 756 12.68 -9.40 9.93
C VAL A 756 13.85 -10.30 9.53
N ALA A 757 13.61 -11.48 8.94
CA ALA A 757 14.69 -12.37 8.51
C ALA A 757 15.62 -11.73 7.48
N GLY A 758 15.10 -10.84 6.61
CA GLY A 758 15.90 -10.10 5.63
C GLY A 758 16.91 -9.16 6.28
N GLY A 759 16.49 -8.44 7.32
CA GLY A 759 17.41 -7.65 8.16
C GLY A 759 18.39 -8.52 8.94
N GLY A 760 17.93 -9.69 9.40
CA GLY A 760 18.77 -10.70 10.06
C GLY A 760 19.92 -11.20 9.17
N TYR A 761 19.62 -11.46 7.89
CA TYR A 761 20.63 -11.85 6.90
C TYR A 761 21.69 -10.78 6.68
N ALA A 762 21.31 -9.49 6.65
CA ALA A 762 22.28 -8.40 6.52
C ALA A 762 23.33 -8.43 7.66
N PHE A 763 22.90 -8.65 8.90
CA PHE A 763 23.81 -8.83 10.03
C PHE A 763 24.65 -10.10 9.91
N LEU A 764 24.03 -11.22 9.53
CA LEU A 764 24.69 -12.52 9.45
C LEU A 764 25.80 -12.54 8.38
N LEU A 765 25.52 -11.98 7.20
CA LEU A 765 26.49 -11.90 6.11
C LEU A 765 27.61 -10.91 6.42
N TYR A 766 27.30 -9.80 7.09
CA TYR A 766 28.33 -8.86 7.53
C TYR A 766 29.21 -9.42 8.66
N TYR A 767 28.63 -10.21 9.57
CA TYR A 767 29.40 -11.01 10.53
C TYR A 767 30.32 -11.99 9.81
N ARG A 768 29.82 -12.73 8.82
CA ARG A 768 30.63 -13.67 8.04
C ARG A 768 31.84 -12.98 7.39
N LEU A 769 31.67 -11.75 6.90
CA LEU A 769 32.75 -10.93 6.37
C LEU A 769 33.78 -10.50 7.43
N THR A 770 33.30 -9.96 8.56
CA THR A 770 34.13 -9.18 9.49
C THR A 770 34.52 -9.90 10.78
N GLN A 771 33.86 -11.01 11.09
CA GLN A 771 33.94 -11.76 12.35
C GLN A 771 33.62 -10.92 13.61
N LYS A 772 33.00 -9.74 13.44
CA LYS A 772 32.56 -8.88 14.55
C LYS A 772 31.32 -9.46 15.23
N THR A 773 31.53 -10.14 16.36
CA THR A 773 30.51 -10.91 17.11
C THR A 773 29.22 -10.14 17.45
N LYS A 774 29.28 -8.81 17.56
CA LYS A 774 28.10 -7.94 17.72
C LYS A 774 27.02 -8.22 16.66
N TYR A 775 27.41 -8.38 15.40
CA TYR A 775 26.44 -8.60 14.32
C TYR A 775 25.87 -10.02 14.34
N LEU A 776 26.62 -11.02 14.79
CA LEU A 776 26.05 -12.36 15.04
C LEU A 776 24.96 -12.29 16.12
N LYS A 777 25.21 -11.58 17.22
CA LYS A 777 24.23 -11.37 18.28
C LYS A 777 22.97 -10.67 17.76
N TYR A 778 23.13 -9.71 16.86
CA TYR A 778 21.99 -9.02 16.23
C TYR A 778 21.18 -9.95 15.34
N ALA A 779 21.83 -10.79 14.54
CA ALA A 779 21.16 -11.82 13.74
C ALA A 779 20.38 -12.80 14.64
N GLN A 780 20.96 -13.25 15.75
CA GLN A 780 20.30 -14.10 16.74
C GLN A 780 19.07 -13.43 17.37
N CYS A 781 19.19 -12.15 17.74
CA CYS A 781 18.04 -11.37 18.22
C CYS A 781 16.91 -11.33 17.20
N PHE A 782 17.23 -11.08 15.92
CA PHE A 782 16.25 -11.02 14.84
C PHE A 782 15.57 -12.37 14.58
N ALA A 783 16.30 -13.48 14.67
CA ALA A 783 15.72 -14.83 14.59
C ALA A 783 14.70 -15.05 15.70
N ARG A 784 15.04 -14.68 16.93
CA ARG A 784 14.14 -14.80 18.07
C ARG A 784 12.89 -13.94 17.93
N ILE A 785 13.02 -12.71 17.43
CA ILE A 785 11.85 -11.85 17.17
C ILE A 785 10.96 -12.48 16.09
N ALA A 786 11.53 -12.96 14.99
CA ALA A 786 10.75 -13.54 13.89
C ALA A 786 10.02 -14.85 14.27
N CYS A 787 10.55 -15.60 15.24
CA CYS A 787 9.90 -16.79 15.81
C CYS A 787 8.93 -16.49 16.97
N ASP A 788 8.99 -15.30 17.57
CA ASP A 788 8.13 -14.94 18.69
C ASP A 788 6.65 -14.90 18.29
N GLN A 789 5.80 -15.58 19.06
CA GLN A 789 4.37 -15.67 18.76
C GLN A 789 3.66 -14.31 18.88
N ASN A 790 4.09 -13.42 19.78
CA ASN A 790 3.53 -12.07 19.87
C ASN A 790 3.94 -11.25 18.66
N PHE A 791 5.17 -11.36 18.18
CA PHE A 791 5.56 -10.74 16.91
C PHE A 791 4.70 -11.26 15.76
N ARG A 792 4.63 -12.59 15.55
CA ARG A 792 3.85 -13.18 14.45
C ARG A 792 2.36 -12.82 14.49
N LYS A 793 1.78 -12.68 15.70
CA LYS A 793 0.38 -12.27 15.90
C LYS A 793 0.13 -10.80 15.56
N ASN A 794 1.09 -9.91 15.80
CA ASN A 794 0.93 -8.47 15.63
C ASN A 794 1.48 -7.94 14.30
N ALA A 795 2.41 -8.67 13.67
CA ALA A 795 2.89 -8.38 12.33
C ALA A 795 1.78 -8.62 11.29
N ARG A 796 1.91 -8.00 10.13
CA ARG A 796 1.06 -8.28 8.98
C ARG A 796 1.33 -9.70 8.48
N ILE A 797 0.27 -10.39 8.06
CA ILE A 797 0.38 -11.67 7.38
C ILE A 797 0.84 -11.37 5.94
N PRO A 798 1.95 -11.98 5.45
CA PRO A 798 2.39 -11.80 4.07
C PRO A 798 1.35 -12.29 3.06
N ASP A 799 1.36 -11.77 1.83
CA ASP A 799 0.41 -12.18 0.79
C ASP A 799 0.61 -13.66 0.42
N SER A 800 1.86 -14.14 0.46
CA SER A 800 2.23 -15.56 0.36
C SER A 800 2.91 -16.05 1.65
N PRO A 801 2.15 -16.44 2.71
CA PRO A 801 2.66 -16.65 4.07
C PRO A 801 3.74 -17.73 4.21
N TYR A 802 3.80 -18.69 3.29
CA TYR A 802 4.74 -19.83 3.34
C TYR A 802 5.93 -19.66 2.41
N SER A 803 5.89 -18.66 1.53
CA SER A 803 6.86 -18.49 0.45
C SER A 803 8.30 -18.29 0.92
N LEU A 804 9.24 -18.54 0.02
CA LEU A 804 10.66 -18.30 0.24
C LEU A 804 10.97 -16.82 0.50
N PHE A 805 10.36 -15.86 -0.20
CA PHE A 805 10.74 -14.45 -0.07
C PHE A 805 9.88 -13.62 0.87
N GLU A 806 8.56 -13.85 0.93
CA GLU A 806 7.65 -13.05 1.75
C GLU A 806 7.31 -13.74 3.09
N GLY A 807 7.26 -15.07 3.05
CA GLY A 807 6.73 -15.92 4.10
C GLY A 807 7.76 -16.54 5.03
N VAL A 808 7.32 -17.60 5.71
CA VAL A 808 8.13 -18.37 6.66
C VAL A 808 9.20 -19.24 5.99
N GLY A 809 9.11 -19.53 4.69
CA GLY A 809 10.16 -20.26 3.97
C GLY A 809 11.52 -19.53 4.00
N GLY A 810 11.49 -18.20 3.87
CA GLY A 810 12.70 -17.38 4.02
C GLY A 810 13.24 -17.35 5.45
N LEU A 811 12.34 -17.29 6.43
CA LEU A 811 12.71 -17.39 7.84
C LEU A 811 13.37 -18.74 8.14
N LEU A 812 12.83 -19.85 7.61
CA LEU A 812 13.40 -21.19 7.76
C LEU A 812 14.86 -21.23 7.24
N CYS A 813 15.12 -20.73 6.04
CA CYS A 813 16.48 -20.63 5.51
C CYS A 813 17.40 -19.80 6.42
N PHE A 814 16.90 -18.68 6.94
CA PHE A 814 17.66 -17.82 7.86
C PHE A 814 18.06 -18.54 9.15
N LEU A 815 17.15 -19.32 9.76
CA LEU A 815 17.46 -20.10 10.97
C LEU A 815 18.51 -21.17 10.71
N VAL A 816 18.43 -21.84 9.55
CA VAL A 816 19.43 -22.83 9.12
C VAL A 816 20.80 -22.20 8.96
N ASP A 817 20.88 -21.07 8.27
CA ASP A 817 22.16 -20.36 8.08
C ASP A 817 22.71 -19.77 9.37
N LEU A 818 21.84 -19.33 10.28
CA LEU A 818 22.25 -18.85 11.59
C LEU A 818 22.88 -19.95 12.44
N SER A 819 22.47 -21.22 12.24
CA SER A 819 23.08 -22.37 12.92
C SER A 819 24.50 -22.67 12.44
N ASN A 820 24.87 -22.21 11.23
CA ASN A 820 26.22 -22.33 10.68
C ASN A 820 26.65 -21.04 9.94
N PRO A 821 26.98 -19.97 10.68
CA PRO A 821 27.27 -18.66 10.10
C PRO A 821 28.41 -18.64 9.08
N ALA A 822 29.36 -19.59 9.18
CA ALA A 822 30.53 -19.67 8.30
C ALA A 822 30.17 -19.96 6.83
N VAL A 823 29.00 -20.57 6.58
CA VAL A 823 28.53 -20.94 5.23
C VAL A 823 27.23 -20.22 4.84
N ALA A 824 26.75 -19.28 5.67
CA ALA A 824 25.49 -18.58 5.48
C ALA A 824 25.42 -17.83 4.14
N GLN A 825 24.31 -17.96 3.42
CA GLN A 825 24.09 -17.30 2.13
C GLN A 825 22.65 -16.81 2.01
N PHE A 826 22.45 -15.60 1.49
CA PHE A 826 21.09 -15.18 1.16
C PHE A 826 20.50 -16.13 0.09
N PRO A 827 19.31 -16.73 0.32
CA PRO A 827 18.78 -17.76 -0.55
C PRO A 827 18.71 -17.31 -2.01
N LEU A 828 19.27 -18.11 -2.92
CA LEU A 828 19.29 -17.88 -4.37
C LEU A 828 20.00 -16.59 -4.85
N ILE A 829 20.61 -15.82 -3.95
CA ILE A 829 21.37 -14.60 -4.31
C ILE A 829 22.67 -14.59 -3.49
N PRO A 830 23.57 -15.54 -3.76
CA PRO A 830 24.75 -15.75 -2.92
C PRO A 830 25.81 -14.66 -3.13
N ILE A 831 26.69 -14.53 -2.14
CA ILE A 831 27.91 -13.73 -2.19
C ILE A 831 29.11 -14.67 -2.19
N LYS A 832 30.05 -14.46 -3.11
CA LYS A 832 31.33 -15.18 -3.15
C LYS A 832 32.27 -14.56 -2.11
N PHE A 833 32.24 -15.08 -0.89
CA PHE A 833 33.27 -14.83 0.12
C PHE A 833 34.54 -15.61 -0.25
N GLU A 834 35.71 -15.05 0.06
CA GLU A 834 37.03 -15.67 -0.12
C GLU A 834 37.27 -16.86 0.82
#